data_AF-N4WRZ8-F1
#
_entry.id   AF-N4WRZ8-F1
#
_cell.length_a   1.000
_cell.length_b   1.000
_cell.length_c   1.000
_cell.angle_alpha   90.00
_cell.angle_beta   90.00
_cell.angle_gamma   90.00
#
_symmetry.space_group_name_H-M   'P 1'
#
loop_
_entity.id
_entity.type
_entity.pdbx_description
1 polymer ?
#
loop_
_entity_poly.entity_id
_entity_poly.type
_entity_poly.pdbx_seq_one_letter_code
_entity_poly.pdbx_strand_id
1 'polypeptide(L)'
;MDKVIQLDFNTSYPCQSREIRWEELLQDVHVGRVQIVFASTKAFLSTTPKLQETLRSKLKIPSFFFDRMYLQSSGFCGYDVWLDKNEEVEFYTYWTRFTVKQTHDKLQPKRTFTPHISNHHNNPSDWNTDMAIHGPQSARHGWEWYEMGFFACWAQSGSVTLLCFDLPTKSQSHIQSMSWPQGVSRSCPYAAFLLILDALLRLYDDSVWAIRNHISRWEAKRLIETDYFLLHEIARHGVHVSEALSVAIQSLDTMQHHYERFRANSTLACSKNGRGRWDKVGSLFEFQLGLLRGLLQRSEANNARIQNEITLFTIGWICPLPLEKEAARLVLDEEYPQDEVQYQNAYYLGGQIGKHKVVIGVQRRMGLTGAAILAEKMRAGFPNIRYFLLVGIAGGVPRYGPAGAASEIVLGDVVVSSPRSSHGGVLQYDKGAWEGQGRLNYRGHTNGVPGDLMAAVNNFRAEGWSKTNIAEVLKQMRLKLNDEQNRQYADPGPSQDRLFKDTYEHKGTELDDCRVCCDADYIDSRSDRGAGATRLVDTPSVHFGNIASSNQLQISAIERERLRKEHDVICFEMEAAGVMDEYPCVVVRGICDYADSHKNKGWQNYAAATAAAYAKELLSRIPAADTTSSAPSIERSTLQQSAGTTNMRFGNNERGVQGRDIHGSIHIG
;
A
#
# COMPACT_ATOMS: atom_id res chain seq x y z
N MET A 1 -18.35 -45.35 -1.02
CA MET A 1 -18.01 -43.91 -1.07
C MET A 1 -18.20 -43.39 -2.49
N ASP A 2 -19.18 -43.92 -3.22
CA ASP A 2 -19.22 -43.88 -4.70
C ASP A 2 -20.53 -43.29 -5.22
N LYS A 3 -21.14 -42.42 -4.42
CA LYS A 3 -22.44 -41.83 -4.71
C LYS A 3 -22.27 -40.41 -5.21
N VAL A 4 -23.03 -40.07 -6.26
CA VAL A 4 -23.11 -38.75 -6.86
C VAL A 4 -24.56 -38.30 -6.89
N ILE A 5 -24.80 -36.99 -6.93
CA ILE A 5 -26.15 -36.43 -7.02
C ILE A 5 -26.40 -36.00 -8.46
N GLN A 6 -27.36 -36.64 -9.13
CA GLN A 6 -27.74 -36.36 -10.51
C GLN A 6 -29.02 -35.51 -10.56
N LEU A 7 -29.02 -34.52 -11.46
CA LEU A 7 -30.17 -33.68 -11.83
C LEU A 7 -30.46 -33.83 -13.33
N ASP A 8 -31.74 -33.97 -13.70
CA ASP A 8 -32.18 -34.10 -15.10
C ASP A 8 -33.17 -32.99 -15.49
N PHE A 9 -32.77 -32.11 -16.41
CA PHE A 9 -33.51 -30.89 -16.79
C PHE A 9 -34.52 -31.10 -17.94
N ASN A 10 -34.90 -32.34 -18.26
CA ASN A 10 -35.68 -32.62 -19.47
C ASN A 10 -37.21 -32.51 -19.34
N THR A 11 -37.86 -32.72 -18.19
CA THR A 11 -39.36 -32.75 -18.17
C THR A 11 -40.09 -32.34 -16.88
N SER A 12 -39.43 -32.12 -15.73
CA SER A 12 -40.12 -31.80 -14.46
C SER A 12 -39.49 -30.62 -13.72
N TYR A 13 -40.33 -29.78 -13.10
CA TYR A 13 -39.93 -28.69 -12.21
C TYR A 13 -40.72 -28.76 -10.90
N PRO A 14 -40.08 -28.66 -9.71
CA PRO A 14 -38.63 -28.60 -9.50
C PRO A 14 -37.90 -29.87 -9.96
N CYS A 15 -36.64 -29.72 -10.36
CA CYS A 15 -35.83 -30.83 -10.87
C CYS A 15 -35.57 -31.84 -9.73
N GLN A 16 -36.03 -33.08 -9.89
CA GLN A 16 -35.81 -34.11 -8.87
C GLN A 16 -34.36 -34.57 -8.87
N SER A 17 -33.69 -34.46 -7.72
CA SER A 17 -32.35 -35.01 -7.53
C SER A 17 -32.39 -36.50 -7.21
N ARG A 18 -31.48 -37.27 -7.80
CA ARG A 18 -31.30 -38.69 -7.49
C ARG A 18 -29.88 -38.93 -7.01
N GLU A 19 -29.74 -39.67 -5.91
CA GLU A 19 -28.44 -40.15 -5.46
C GLU A 19 -28.17 -41.48 -6.16
N ILE A 20 -27.12 -41.53 -7.00
CA ILE A 20 -26.80 -42.67 -7.87
C ILE A 20 -25.34 -43.06 -7.73
N ARG A 21 -24.97 -44.24 -8.23
CA ARG A 21 -23.55 -44.65 -8.37
C ARG A 21 -22.93 -44.18 -9.69
N TRP A 22 -21.61 -44.08 -9.74
CA TRP A 22 -20.89 -43.75 -10.99
C TRP A 22 -21.20 -44.73 -12.13
N GLU A 23 -21.38 -46.01 -11.85
CA GLU A 23 -21.75 -47.01 -12.85
C GLU A 23 -23.16 -46.80 -13.42
N GLU A 24 -24.09 -46.31 -12.59
CA GLU A 24 -25.47 -46.00 -12.97
C GLU A 24 -25.53 -44.77 -13.88
N LEU A 25 -24.70 -43.75 -13.59
CA LEU A 25 -24.57 -42.56 -14.45
C LEU A 25 -24.20 -42.92 -15.91
N LEU A 26 -23.39 -43.96 -16.08
CA LEU A 26 -22.93 -44.42 -17.38
C LEU A 26 -23.96 -45.26 -18.16
N GLN A 27 -25.06 -45.64 -17.51
CA GLN A 27 -26.19 -46.37 -18.11
C GLN A 27 -27.32 -45.42 -18.54
N ASP A 28 -27.42 -44.24 -17.92
CA ASP A 28 -28.50 -43.25 -18.10
C ASP A 28 -28.24 -42.17 -19.19
N VAL A 29 -27.22 -42.34 -20.05
CA VAL A 29 -26.90 -41.38 -21.13
C VAL A 29 -27.91 -41.52 -22.29
N HIS A 30 -29.10 -40.96 -22.12
CA HIS A 30 -30.17 -40.93 -23.13
C HIS A 30 -30.01 -39.76 -24.12
N VAL A 31 -30.54 -39.93 -25.33
CA VAL A 31 -30.56 -38.93 -26.41
C VAL A 31 -31.27 -37.64 -25.98
N GLY A 32 -30.63 -36.49 -26.15
CA GLY A 32 -31.20 -35.15 -25.92
C GLY A 32 -31.41 -34.77 -24.45
N ARG A 33 -30.75 -35.44 -23.49
CA ARG A 33 -30.84 -35.12 -22.05
C ARG A 33 -29.76 -34.15 -21.58
N VAL A 34 -30.15 -33.16 -20.76
CA VAL A 34 -29.20 -32.32 -20.01
C VAL A 34 -29.17 -32.75 -18.56
N GLN A 35 -28.03 -33.30 -18.15
CA GLN A 35 -27.81 -33.77 -16.79
C GLN A 35 -26.66 -33.03 -16.10
N ILE A 36 -26.87 -32.62 -14.86
CA ILE A 36 -25.85 -32.03 -13.98
C ILE A 36 -25.58 -33.01 -12.84
N VAL A 37 -24.31 -33.29 -12.58
CA VAL A 37 -23.88 -34.27 -11.57
C VAL A 37 -22.98 -33.56 -10.57
N PHE A 38 -23.39 -33.55 -9.29
CA PHE A 38 -22.54 -33.09 -8.20
C PHE A 38 -21.74 -34.27 -7.64
N ALA A 39 -20.43 -34.08 -7.58
CA ALA A 39 -19.50 -35.08 -7.07
C ALA A 39 -18.43 -34.41 -6.20
N SER A 40 -17.77 -35.20 -5.34
CA SER A 40 -16.54 -34.74 -4.71
C SER A 40 -15.33 -35.17 -5.53
N THR A 41 -14.32 -34.31 -5.64
CA THR A 41 -13.04 -34.68 -6.27
C THR A 41 -12.42 -35.88 -5.57
N LYS A 42 -12.47 -35.94 -4.22
CA LYS A 42 -11.94 -37.08 -3.45
C LYS A 42 -12.61 -38.40 -3.86
N ALA A 43 -13.95 -38.40 -3.98
CA ALA A 43 -14.71 -39.57 -4.38
C ALA A 43 -14.43 -39.98 -5.84
N PHE A 44 -14.25 -39.01 -6.73
CA PHE A 44 -13.91 -39.25 -8.13
C PHE A 44 -12.52 -39.90 -8.28
N LEU A 45 -11.51 -39.38 -7.58
CA LEU A 45 -10.15 -39.91 -7.63
C LEU A 45 -10.01 -41.28 -6.94
N SER A 46 -10.86 -41.58 -5.96
CA SER A 46 -10.87 -42.89 -5.29
C SER A 46 -11.56 -44.00 -6.07
N THR A 47 -12.10 -43.71 -7.26
CA THR A 47 -12.73 -44.73 -8.13
C THR A 47 -11.71 -45.78 -8.59
N THR A 48 -12.17 -47.02 -8.80
CA THR A 48 -11.28 -48.10 -9.26
C THR A 48 -10.69 -47.80 -10.65
N PRO A 49 -9.46 -48.26 -10.97
CA PRO A 49 -8.85 -48.03 -12.29
C PRO A 49 -9.74 -48.47 -13.46
N LYS A 50 -10.50 -49.56 -13.29
CA LYS A 50 -11.49 -50.04 -14.29
C LYS A 50 -12.63 -49.04 -14.50
N LEU A 51 -13.14 -48.46 -13.41
CA LEU A 51 -14.19 -47.44 -13.49
C LEU A 51 -13.64 -46.13 -14.09
N GLN A 52 -12.43 -45.73 -13.74
CA GLN A 52 -11.77 -44.56 -14.34
C GLN A 52 -11.65 -44.71 -15.86
N GLU A 53 -11.19 -45.86 -16.36
CA GLU A 53 -11.09 -46.12 -17.79
C GLU A 53 -12.46 -46.11 -18.48
N THR A 54 -13.48 -46.63 -17.79
CA THR A 54 -14.87 -46.59 -18.29
C THR A 54 -15.41 -45.16 -18.37
N LEU A 55 -15.18 -44.33 -17.35
CA LEU A 55 -15.55 -42.92 -17.34
C LEU A 55 -14.81 -42.13 -18.44
N ARG A 56 -13.51 -42.38 -18.61
CA ARG A 56 -12.69 -41.75 -19.65
C ARG A 56 -13.19 -42.10 -21.06
N SER A 57 -13.43 -43.38 -21.33
CA SER A 57 -13.90 -43.82 -22.65
C SER A 57 -15.30 -43.31 -23.00
N LYS A 58 -16.24 -43.34 -22.04
CA LYS A 58 -17.64 -42.96 -22.26
C LYS A 58 -17.91 -41.45 -22.23
N LEU A 59 -17.26 -40.71 -21.32
CA LEU A 59 -17.44 -39.27 -21.18
C LEU A 59 -16.30 -38.45 -21.81
N LYS A 60 -15.31 -39.12 -22.42
CA LYS A 60 -14.12 -38.49 -23.04
C LYS A 60 -13.33 -37.63 -22.06
N ILE A 61 -13.25 -38.06 -20.79
CA ILE A 61 -12.47 -37.37 -19.75
C ILE A 61 -10.97 -37.53 -20.06
N PRO A 62 -10.20 -36.43 -20.17
CA PRO A 62 -8.75 -36.49 -20.37
C PRO A 62 -8.03 -37.19 -19.21
N SER A 63 -6.89 -37.84 -19.46
CA SER A 63 -6.11 -38.49 -18.39
C SER A 63 -5.63 -37.52 -17.31
N PHE A 64 -5.30 -36.28 -17.69
CA PHE A 64 -4.73 -35.31 -16.76
C PHE A 64 -5.71 -34.86 -15.66
N PHE A 65 -7.01 -35.16 -15.77
CA PHE A 65 -7.98 -34.92 -14.71
C PHE A 65 -7.70 -35.70 -13.42
N PHE A 66 -6.93 -36.77 -13.54
CA PHE A 66 -6.47 -37.58 -12.40
C PHE A 66 -5.08 -37.13 -11.90
N ASP A 67 -4.45 -36.16 -12.56
CA ASP A 67 -3.12 -35.65 -12.21
C ASP A 67 -3.19 -34.50 -11.20
N ARG A 68 -2.14 -34.40 -10.37
CA ARG A 68 -2.00 -33.36 -9.33
C ARG A 68 -2.03 -31.92 -9.88
N MET A 69 -1.51 -31.70 -11.09
CA MET A 69 -1.47 -30.37 -11.72
C MET A 69 -2.88 -29.79 -11.88
N TYR A 70 -3.83 -30.62 -12.31
CA TYR A 70 -5.24 -30.22 -12.47
C TYR A 70 -5.86 -29.82 -11.12
N LEU A 71 -5.52 -30.55 -10.05
CA LEU A 71 -6.07 -30.35 -8.71
C LEU A 71 -5.59 -29.08 -8.02
N GLN A 72 -4.38 -28.60 -8.35
CA GLN A 72 -3.74 -27.48 -7.66
C GLN A 72 -3.70 -26.19 -8.47
N SER A 73 -3.95 -26.27 -9.78
CA SER A 73 -4.00 -25.08 -10.63
C SER A 73 -5.35 -24.39 -10.51
N SER A 74 -5.40 -23.07 -10.74
CA SER A 74 -6.64 -22.32 -10.94
C SER A 74 -6.53 -21.53 -12.26
N GLY A 75 -7.65 -21.04 -12.78
CA GLY A 75 -7.59 -20.14 -13.94
C GLY A 75 -7.30 -20.79 -15.29
N PHE A 76 -7.51 -22.09 -15.41
CA PHE A 76 -7.42 -22.77 -16.69
C PHE A 76 -8.80 -23.20 -17.17
N CYS A 77 -8.98 -23.15 -18.48
CA CYS A 77 -10.07 -23.82 -19.17
C CYS A 77 -9.57 -24.42 -20.47
N GLY A 78 -10.22 -25.48 -20.92
CA GLY A 78 -9.87 -26.15 -22.17
C GLY A 78 -11.08 -26.86 -22.75
N TYR A 79 -10.92 -27.29 -23.99
CA TYR A 79 -11.91 -28.09 -24.68
C TYR A 79 -11.23 -29.11 -25.59
N ASP A 80 -11.96 -30.16 -25.95
CA ASP A 80 -11.54 -31.13 -26.95
C ASP A 80 -12.70 -31.46 -27.89
N VAL A 81 -12.37 -31.79 -29.13
CA VAL A 81 -13.34 -32.06 -30.20
C VAL A 81 -13.07 -33.45 -30.76
N TRP A 82 -14.07 -34.32 -30.65
CA TRP A 82 -14.01 -35.68 -31.15
C TRP A 82 -14.86 -35.77 -32.40
N LEU A 83 -14.23 -36.19 -33.50
CA LEU A 83 -14.87 -36.30 -34.80
C LEU A 83 -15.28 -37.75 -35.07
N ASP A 84 -16.43 -37.94 -35.71
CA ASP A 84 -16.85 -39.22 -36.24
C ASP A 84 -16.10 -39.57 -37.54
N LYS A 85 -16.47 -40.69 -38.17
CA LYS A 85 -15.86 -41.14 -39.43
C LYS A 85 -16.12 -40.22 -40.62
N ASN A 86 -17.08 -39.31 -40.52
CA ASN A 86 -17.47 -38.36 -41.55
C ASN A 86 -16.91 -36.95 -41.30
N GLU A 87 -15.97 -36.81 -40.34
CA GLU A 87 -15.41 -35.52 -39.89
C GLU A 87 -16.44 -34.58 -39.24
N GLU A 88 -17.59 -35.11 -38.80
CA GLU A 88 -18.59 -34.36 -38.04
C GLU A 88 -18.32 -34.49 -36.54
N VAL A 89 -18.71 -33.48 -35.76
CA VAL A 89 -18.48 -33.49 -34.31
C VAL A 89 -19.36 -34.56 -33.63
N GLU A 90 -18.72 -35.61 -33.13
CA GLU A 90 -19.36 -36.71 -32.37
C GLU A 90 -19.48 -36.34 -30.88
N PHE A 91 -18.38 -35.85 -30.29
CA PHE A 91 -18.34 -35.37 -28.90
C PHE A 91 -17.60 -34.04 -28.81
N TYR A 92 -18.06 -33.22 -27.87
CA TYR A 92 -17.41 -31.97 -27.50
C TYR A 92 -17.24 -31.94 -25.99
N THR A 93 -16.01 -31.89 -25.50
CA THR A 93 -15.73 -31.78 -24.07
C THR A 93 -15.21 -30.40 -23.74
N TYR A 94 -15.57 -29.91 -22.56
CA TYR A 94 -15.09 -28.64 -22.04
C TYR A 94 -14.83 -28.76 -20.55
N TRP A 95 -13.78 -28.09 -20.07
CA TRP A 95 -13.47 -28.07 -18.65
C TRP A 95 -12.95 -26.73 -18.18
N THR A 96 -13.20 -26.45 -16.91
CA THR A 96 -12.73 -25.24 -16.23
C THR A 96 -12.68 -25.46 -14.73
N ARG A 97 -11.95 -24.61 -14.01
CA ARG A 97 -11.90 -24.61 -12.55
C ARG A 97 -12.03 -23.18 -12.04
N PHE A 98 -12.87 -23.00 -11.03
CA PHE A 98 -13.09 -21.72 -10.36
C PHE A 98 -12.72 -21.83 -8.88
N THR A 99 -12.08 -20.79 -8.37
CA THR A 99 -11.76 -20.66 -6.95
C THR A 99 -12.50 -19.45 -6.39
N VAL A 100 -13.05 -19.58 -5.19
CA VAL A 100 -13.70 -18.49 -4.46
C VAL A 100 -13.14 -18.43 -3.06
N LYS A 101 -12.74 -17.23 -2.63
CA LYS A 101 -12.34 -16.97 -1.26
C LYS A 101 -13.53 -16.47 -0.46
N GLN A 102 -13.97 -17.21 0.56
CA GLN A 102 -15.04 -16.75 1.45
C GLN A 102 -14.49 -16.28 2.79
N THR A 103 -15.01 -15.17 3.29
CA THR A 103 -14.80 -14.69 4.67
C THR A 103 -16.13 -14.64 5.41
N HIS A 104 -16.07 -14.82 6.73
CA HIS A 104 -17.23 -14.96 7.62
C HIS A 104 -17.14 -13.95 8.77
N ASP A 105 -18.28 -13.69 9.42
CA ASP A 105 -18.42 -12.63 10.44
C ASP A 105 -17.38 -12.64 11.56
N LYS A 106 -16.87 -13.82 11.92
CA LYS A 106 -15.85 -14.00 12.97
C LYS A 106 -14.45 -14.16 12.37
N LEU A 107 -14.07 -13.28 11.44
CA LEU A 107 -12.70 -13.23 10.92
C LEU A 107 -11.73 -12.91 12.06
N GLN A 108 -10.71 -13.74 12.24
CA GLN A 108 -9.72 -13.60 13.30
C GLN A 108 -8.32 -13.40 12.70
N PRO A 109 -7.48 -12.52 13.28
CA PRO A 109 -6.09 -12.39 12.88
C PRO A 109 -5.34 -13.70 13.07
N LYS A 110 -4.70 -14.20 12.00
CA LYS A 110 -3.87 -15.40 12.08
C LYS A 110 -2.48 -15.01 12.59
N ARG A 111 -2.27 -15.15 13.91
CA ARG A 111 -0.98 -14.84 14.57
C ARG A 111 0.18 -15.79 14.23
N THR A 112 -0.07 -16.85 13.46
CA THR A 112 0.95 -17.84 13.06
C THR A 112 0.92 -18.08 11.56
N PHE A 113 2.06 -17.85 10.90
CA PHE A 113 2.28 -18.24 9.51
C PHE A 113 2.13 -19.77 9.41
N THR A 114 1.20 -20.26 8.58
CA THR A 114 1.21 -21.69 8.22
C THR A 114 2.13 -21.81 7.02
N PRO A 115 3.26 -22.52 7.14
CA PRO A 115 4.16 -22.72 6.01
C PRO A 115 3.37 -23.31 4.85
N HIS A 116 3.63 -22.82 3.65
CA HIS A 116 3.24 -23.56 2.45
C HIS A 116 4.03 -24.86 2.48
N ILE A 117 3.41 -25.97 2.89
CA ILE A 117 4.04 -27.28 2.78
C ILE A 117 4.01 -27.64 1.30
N SER A 118 5.11 -27.36 0.62
CA SER A 118 5.36 -27.92 -0.70
C SER A 118 5.52 -29.43 -0.54
N ASN A 119 4.51 -30.20 -0.93
CA ASN A 119 4.61 -31.67 -0.99
C ASN A 119 5.49 -32.11 -2.18
N HIS A 120 6.63 -31.47 -2.44
CA HIS A 120 7.68 -32.03 -3.32
C HIS A 120 8.44 -33.12 -2.55
N HIS A 121 7.75 -34.21 -2.23
CA HIS A 121 8.40 -35.43 -1.76
C HIS A 121 8.62 -36.35 -2.96
N ASN A 122 9.86 -36.84 -3.11
CA ASN A 122 10.33 -37.66 -4.24
C ASN A 122 9.73 -39.09 -4.28
N ASN A 123 8.75 -39.40 -3.44
CA ASN A 123 8.21 -40.75 -3.30
C ASN A 123 6.68 -40.75 -3.41
N PRO A 124 6.08 -41.45 -4.41
CA PRO A 124 4.63 -41.47 -4.63
C PRO A 124 3.79 -42.06 -3.50
N SER A 125 4.42 -42.71 -2.50
CA SER A 125 3.76 -43.45 -1.41
C SER A 125 3.58 -42.65 -0.10
N ASP A 126 4.20 -41.47 0.05
CA ASP A 126 4.05 -40.60 1.23
C ASP A 126 2.83 -39.65 1.11
N TRP A 127 1.86 -40.01 0.26
CA TRP A 127 0.65 -39.24 0.07
C TRP A 127 -0.19 -39.22 1.36
N ASN A 128 -0.57 -38.02 1.82
CA ASN A 128 -1.68 -37.87 2.74
C ASN A 128 -2.81 -37.14 2.00
N THR A 129 -3.77 -37.90 1.45
CA THR A 129 -4.93 -37.38 0.70
C THR A 129 -5.91 -36.63 1.60
N ASP A 130 -5.67 -36.58 2.91
CA ASP A 130 -6.50 -35.84 3.88
C ASP A 130 -6.03 -34.40 4.13
N MET A 131 -4.90 -33.96 3.55
CA MET A 131 -4.39 -32.59 3.75
C MET A 131 -4.72 -31.67 2.55
N ALA A 132 -5.88 -31.01 2.63
CA ALA A 132 -6.17 -29.86 1.77
C ALA A 132 -5.15 -28.73 2.05
N ILE A 133 -4.52 -28.20 1.00
CA ILE A 133 -3.61 -27.03 1.07
C ILE A 133 -4.30 -25.85 1.77
N HIS A 134 -5.62 -25.77 1.62
CA HIS A 134 -6.52 -24.84 2.26
C HIS A 134 -7.70 -25.59 2.90
N GLY A 135 -7.45 -26.32 3.99
CA GLY A 135 -8.44 -27.21 4.58
C GLY A 135 -9.48 -26.59 5.54
N PRO A 136 -10.35 -27.44 6.13
CA PRO A 136 -11.38 -27.08 7.12
C PRO A 136 -10.83 -26.36 8.36
N GLN A 137 -9.52 -26.49 8.59
CA GLN A 137 -8.80 -25.81 9.67
C GLN A 137 -8.83 -24.29 9.55
N SER A 138 -9.10 -23.74 8.36
CA SER A 138 -9.20 -22.29 8.16
C SER A 138 -10.55 -21.71 8.61
N ALA A 139 -11.62 -22.51 8.59
CA ALA A 139 -12.97 -22.08 8.99
C ALA A 139 -13.02 -21.58 10.45
N ARG A 140 -12.19 -22.14 11.34
CA ARG A 140 -12.05 -21.68 12.73
C ARG A 140 -11.50 -20.25 12.86
N HIS A 141 -10.85 -19.75 11.81
CA HIS A 141 -10.34 -18.38 11.70
C HIS A 141 -11.27 -17.47 10.89
N GLY A 142 -12.47 -17.94 10.53
CA GLY A 142 -13.49 -17.15 9.86
C GLY A 142 -13.30 -17.00 8.35
N TRP A 143 -12.62 -17.93 7.68
CA TRP A 143 -12.49 -17.94 6.22
C TRP A 143 -12.28 -19.34 5.66
N GLU A 144 -12.56 -19.52 4.37
CA GLU A 144 -12.32 -20.77 3.64
C GLU A 144 -12.08 -20.51 2.13
N TRP A 145 -11.69 -21.56 1.41
CA TRP A 145 -11.58 -21.56 -0.05
C TRP A 145 -12.55 -22.58 -0.62
N TYR A 146 -13.33 -22.19 -1.63
CA TYR A 146 -14.10 -23.11 -2.46
C TYR A 146 -13.32 -23.34 -3.76
N GLU A 147 -12.87 -24.57 -3.98
CA GLU A 147 -12.09 -24.94 -5.16
C GLU A 147 -12.91 -25.90 -6.02
N MET A 148 -13.54 -25.37 -7.06
CA MET A 148 -14.60 -26.06 -7.80
C MET A 148 -14.14 -26.41 -9.20
N GLY A 149 -14.22 -27.69 -9.56
CA GLY A 149 -13.90 -28.19 -10.90
C GLY A 149 -15.15 -28.47 -11.72
N PHE A 150 -15.10 -28.22 -13.03
CA PHE A 150 -16.22 -28.47 -13.94
C PHE A 150 -15.75 -29.19 -15.19
N PHE A 151 -16.51 -30.20 -15.60
CA PHE A 151 -16.28 -30.95 -16.83
C PHE A 151 -17.61 -31.21 -17.53
N ALA A 152 -17.75 -30.72 -18.76
CA ALA A 152 -18.90 -30.97 -19.62
C ALA A 152 -18.51 -31.94 -20.74
N CYS A 153 -19.40 -32.90 -21.01
CA CYS A 153 -19.36 -33.74 -22.19
C CYS A 153 -20.68 -33.58 -22.95
N TRP A 154 -20.59 -33.09 -24.18
CA TRP A 154 -21.69 -32.99 -25.12
C TRP A 154 -21.54 -34.06 -26.19
N ALA A 155 -22.65 -34.66 -26.60
CA ALA A 155 -22.69 -35.63 -27.68
C ALA A 155 -23.58 -35.11 -28.84
N GLN A 156 -23.31 -35.56 -30.06
CA GLN A 156 -24.06 -35.20 -31.27
C GLN A 156 -25.57 -35.46 -31.16
N SER A 157 -25.96 -36.41 -30.30
CA SER A 157 -27.36 -36.69 -29.93
C SER A 157 -28.07 -35.53 -29.20
N GLY A 158 -27.36 -34.44 -28.89
CA GLY A 158 -27.85 -33.29 -28.13
C GLY A 158 -27.81 -33.49 -26.61
N SER A 159 -27.21 -34.59 -26.14
CA SER A 159 -27.06 -34.87 -24.71
C SER A 159 -25.90 -34.10 -24.11
N VAL A 160 -26.07 -33.56 -22.90
CA VAL A 160 -25.04 -32.85 -22.13
C VAL A 160 -24.92 -33.48 -20.75
N THR A 161 -23.71 -33.86 -20.37
CA THR A 161 -23.36 -34.29 -19.01
C THR A 161 -22.38 -33.31 -18.41
N LEU A 162 -22.79 -32.59 -17.36
CA LEU A 162 -21.94 -31.64 -16.65
C LEU A 162 -21.60 -32.16 -15.25
N LEU A 163 -20.34 -32.56 -15.05
CA LEU A 163 -19.79 -32.92 -13.76
C LEU A 163 -19.34 -31.64 -13.04
N CYS A 164 -19.81 -31.46 -11.81
CA CYS A 164 -19.49 -30.36 -10.91
C CYS A 164 -18.82 -30.93 -9.66
N PHE A 165 -17.52 -30.67 -9.53
CA PHE A 165 -16.70 -31.17 -8.44
C PHE A 165 -16.60 -30.15 -7.30
N ASP A 166 -16.88 -30.61 -6.09
CA ASP A 166 -16.76 -29.86 -4.83
C ASP A 166 -17.53 -28.53 -4.80
N LEU A 167 -18.64 -28.45 -5.55
CA LEU A 167 -19.54 -27.31 -5.51
C LEU A 167 -20.21 -27.21 -4.12
N PRO A 168 -20.22 -26.05 -3.45
CA PRO A 168 -20.83 -25.90 -2.12
C PRO A 168 -22.32 -26.29 -2.10
N THR A 169 -22.79 -26.91 -1.01
CA THR A 169 -24.17 -27.42 -0.87
C THR A 169 -25.23 -26.33 -1.08
N LYS A 170 -24.97 -25.08 -0.66
CA LYS A 170 -25.84 -23.92 -0.91
C LYS A 170 -26.03 -23.69 -2.42
N SER A 171 -24.95 -23.78 -3.20
CA SER A 171 -24.96 -23.63 -4.65
C SER A 171 -25.61 -24.83 -5.36
N GLN A 172 -25.40 -26.06 -4.85
CA GLN A 172 -26.11 -27.24 -5.36
C GLN A 172 -27.63 -27.09 -5.19
N SER A 173 -28.08 -26.70 -4.00
CA SER A 173 -29.50 -26.48 -3.69
C SER A 173 -30.10 -25.37 -4.54
N HIS A 174 -29.34 -24.31 -4.80
CA HIS A 174 -29.74 -23.22 -5.68
C HIS A 174 -29.96 -23.71 -7.11
N ILE A 175 -29.01 -24.46 -7.70
CA ILE A 175 -29.15 -25.03 -9.04
C ILE A 175 -30.33 -26.00 -9.12
N GLN A 176 -30.57 -26.82 -8.10
CA GLN A 176 -31.73 -27.73 -8.02
C GLN A 176 -33.07 -26.99 -8.13
N SER A 177 -33.13 -25.78 -7.58
CA SER A 177 -34.32 -24.93 -7.63
C SER A 177 -34.49 -24.17 -8.95
N MET A 178 -33.49 -24.17 -9.85
CA MET A 178 -33.56 -23.42 -11.10
C MET A 178 -34.39 -24.14 -12.16
N SER A 179 -35.12 -23.36 -12.97
CA SER A 179 -35.66 -23.83 -14.24
C SER A 179 -34.65 -23.63 -15.36
N TRP A 180 -34.69 -24.46 -16.39
CA TRP A 180 -33.91 -24.22 -17.60
C TRP A 180 -34.19 -22.82 -18.19
N PRO A 181 -33.18 -22.03 -18.60
CA PRO A 181 -33.42 -20.66 -19.04
C PRO A 181 -34.31 -20.59 -20.28
N GLN A 182 -35.29 -19.67 -20.26
CA GLN A 182 -36.21 -19.49 -21.38
C GLN A 182 -35.46 -19.02 -22.64
N GLY A 183 -35.80 -19.62 -23.78
CA GLY A 183 -35.19 -19.27 -25.07
C GLY A 183 -33.76 -19.77 -25.27
N VAL A 184 -33.20 -20.56 -24.34
CA VAL A 184 -31.85 -21.15 -24.46
C VAL A 184 -31.91 -22.57 -25.02
N SER A 185 -31.08 -22.86 -26.02
CA SER A 185 -31.02 -24.19 -26.63
C SER A 185 -30.37 -25.22 -25.70
N ARG A 186 -31.07 -26.33 -25.42
CA ARG A 186 -30.51 -27.51 -24.72
C ARG A 186 -29.44 -28.23 -25.52
N SER A 187 -29.43 -28.06 -26.85
CA SER A 187 -28.41 -28.64 -27.73
C SER A 187 -27.08 -27.89 -27.73
N CYS A 188 -26.98 -26.75 -27.05
CA CYS A 188 -25.73 -25.99 -26.96
C CYS A 188 -24.84 -26.56 -25.85
N PRO A 189 -23.56 -26.92 -26.12
CA PRO A 189 -22.67 -27.52 -25.13
C PRO A 189 -22.37 -26.60 -23.93
N TYR A 190 -22.51 -25.29 -24.12
CA TYR A 190 -22.26 -24.28 -23.09
C TYR A 190 -23.49 -23.90 -22.26
N ALA A 191 -24.70 -24.30 -22.67
CA ALA A 191 -25.92 -23.80 -22.03
C ALA A 191 -26.06 -24.21 -20.55
N ALA A 192 -25.55 -25.40 -20.18
CA ALA A 192 -25.57 -25.85 -18.79
C ALA A 192 -24.67 -24.99 -17.88
N PHE A 193 -23.60 -24.37 -18.41
CA PHE A 193 -22.73 -23.47 -17.65
C PHE A 193 -23.44 -22.19 -17.20
N LEU A 194 -24.52 -21.76 -17.87
CA LEU A 194 -25.28 -20.57 -17.46
C LEU A 194 -25.86 -20.75 -16.04
N LEU A 195 -26.29 -21.96 -15.69
CA LEU A 195 -26.81 -22.30 -14.36
C LEU A 195 -25.68 -22.31 -13.31
N ILE A 196 -24.52 -22.85 -13.69
CA ILE A 196 -23.32 -22.88 -12.84
C ILE A 196 -22.81 -21.47 -12.57
N LEU A 197 -22.76 -20.63 -13.61
CA LEU A 197 -22.25 -19.27 -13.50
C LEU A 197 -23.15 -18.38 -12.66
N ASP A 198 -24.48 -18.59 -12.66
CA ASP A 198 -25.36 -17.90 -11.71
C ASP A 198 -25.04 -18.29 -10.25
N ALA A 199 -24.77 -19.58 -10.00
CA ALA A 199 -24.37 -20.04 -8.67
C ALA A 199 -22.99 -19.51 -8.27
N LEU A 200 -22.03 -19.44 -9.19
CA LEU A 200 -20.69 -18.87 -8.96
C LEU A 200 -20.75 -17.36 -8.72
N LEU A 201 -21.56 -16.62 -9.50
CA LEU A 201 -21.77 -15.18 -9.33
C LEU A 201 -22.22 -14.84 -7.91
N ARG A 202 -23.13 -15.62 -7.34
CA ARG A 202 -23.59 -15.45 -5.96
C ARG A 202 -22.49 -15.70 -4.94
N LEU A 203 -21.64 -16.69 -5.17
CA LEU A 203 -20.48 -16.93 -4.31
C LEU A 203 -19.50 -15.76 -4.37
N TYR A 204 -19.18 -15.25 -5.56
CA TYR A 204 -18.32 -14.07 -5.70
C TYR A 204 -18.94 -12.80 -5.11
N ASP A 205 -20.25 -12.59 -5.26
CA ASP A 205 -20.96 -11.47 -4.65
C ASP A 205 -20.88 -11.58 -3.11
N ASP A 206 -21.21 -12.74 -2.53
CA ASP A 206 -21.10 -13.03 -1.09
C ASP A 206 -19.66 -12.75 -0.59
N SER A 207 -18.62 -13.15 -1.35
CA SER A 207 -17.21 -12.89 -1.02
C SER A 207 -16.86 -11.41 -0.98
N VAL A 208 -17.26 -10.64 -1.99
CA VAL A 208 -16.98 -9.19 -2.08
C VAL A 208 -17.71 -8.43 -0.97
N TRP A 209 -18.97 -8.77 -0.73
CA TRP A 209 -19.77 -8.14 0.32
C TRP A 209 -19.28 -8.49 1.72
N ALA A 210 -18.79 -9.71 1.95
CA ALA A 210 -18.19 -10.07 3.23
C ALA A 210 -17.02 -9.15 3.59
N ILE A 211 -16.09 -8.90 2.65
CA ILE A 211 -14.98 -7.95 2.84
C ILE A 211 -15.50 -6.54 3.11
N ARG A 212 -16.43 -6.03 2.28
CA ARG A 212 -17.05 -4.70 2.50
C ARG A 212 -17.68 -4.58 3.89
N ASN A 213 -18.34 -5.63 4.35
CA ASN A 213 -19.03 -5.65 5.64
C ASN A 213 -18.03 -5.70 6.81
N HIS A 214 -16.87 -6.33 6.65
CA HIS A 214 -15.78 -6.22 7.64
C HIS A 214 -15.26 -4.78 7.73
N ILE A 215 -14.98 -4.14 6.59
CA ILE A 215 -14.54 -2.74 6.53
C ILE A 215 -15.57 -1.81 7.20
N SER A 216 -16.84 -1.92 6.81
CA SER A 216 -17.91 -1.05 7.34
C SER A 216 -18.14 -1.25 8.84
N ARG A 217 -18.02 -2.49 9.34
CA ARG A 217 -18.11 -2.78 10.79
C ARG A 217 -16.95 -2.17 11.57
N TRP A 218 -15.76 -2.13 10.99
CA TRP A 218 -14.62 -1.45 11.58
C TRP A 218 -14.83 0.07 11.61
N GLU A 219 -15.25 0.67 10.50
CA GLU A 219 -15.46 2.13 10.42
C GLU A 219 -16.48 2.62 11.45
N ALA A 220 -17.53 1.84 11.71
CA ALA A 220 -18.52 2.15 12.74
C ALA A 220 -17.94 2.17 14.17
N LYS A 221 -16.78 1.54 14.40
CA LYS A 221 -16.12 1.42 15.72
C LYS A 221 -14.89 2.33 15.88
N ARG A 222 -14.61 3.20 14.90
CA ARG A 222 -13.38 4.03 14.79
C ARG A 222 -13.01 4.86 16.03
N LEU A 223 -13.93 5.07 16.96
CA LEU A 223 -13.76 5.93 18.15
C LEU A 223 -13.17 5.23 19.39
N ILE A 224 -12.99 3.91 19.38
CA ILE A 224 -12.72 3.14 20.61
C ILE A 224 -11.27 2.64 20.68
N GLU A 225 -10.75 1.95 19.66
CA GLU A 225 -9.35 1.50 19.53
C GLU A 225 -9.13 0.90 18.12
N THR A 226 -7.93 1.04 17.53
CA THR A 226 -7.66 0.53 16.16
C THR A 226 -6.97 -0.84 16.21
N ASP A 227 -7.68 -1.92 15.84
CA ASP A 227 -7.11 -3.27 15.68
C ASP A 227 -6.45 -3.41 14.29
N TYR A 228 -5.18 -3.00 14.18
CA TYR A 228 -4.42 -3.07 12.93
C TYR A 228 -4.23 -4.50 12.42
N PHE A 229 -4.10 -5.49 13.31
CA PHE A 229 -3.99 -6.89 12.91
C PHE A 229 -5.23 -7.35 12.15
N LEU A 230 -6.42 -7.01 12.65
CA LEU A 230 -7.66 -7.31 11.95
C LEU A 230 -7.77 -6.55 10.62
N LEU A 231 -7.36 -5.28 10.57
CA LEU A 231 -7.35 -4.49 9.32
C LEU A 231 -6.45 -5.11 8.25
N HIS A 232 -5.22 -5.47 8.59
CA HIS A 232 -4.30 -6.16 7.70
C HIS A 232 -4.84 -7.52 7.26
N GLU A 233 -5.50 -8.25 8.16
CA GLU A 233 -6.11 -9.54 7.84
C GLU A 233 -7.27 -9.39 6.84
N ILE A 234 -8.12 -8.38 7.03
CA ILE A 234 -9.21 -8.03 6.08
C ILE A 234 -8.60 -7.68 4.72
N ALA A 235 -7.58 -6.82 4.67
CA ALA A 235 -6.92 -6.43 3.43
C ALA A 235 -6.30 -7.62 2.70
N ARG A 236 -5.61 -8.52 3.41
CA ARG A 236 -5.04 -9.75 2.83
C ARG A 236 -6.12 -10.61 2.18
N HIS A 237 -7.28 -10.74 2.81
CA HIS A 237 -8.40 -11.50 2.23
C HIS A 237 -9.06 -10.77 1.06
N GLY A 238 -9.17 -9.45 1.09
CA GLY A 238 -9.64 -8.63 -0.04
C GLY A 238 -8.76 -8.73 -1.28
N VAL A 239 -7.43 -8.86 -1.12
CA VAL A 239 -6.50 -9.14 -2.22
C VAL A 239 -6.81 -10.50 -2.86
N HIS A 240 -6.93 -11.57 -2.06
CA HIS A 240 -7.26 -12.90 -2.58
C HIS A 240 -8.63 -12.97 -3.26
N VAL A 241 -9.64 -12.23 -2.76
CA VAL A 241 -10.96 -12.14 -3.42
C VAL A 241 -10.84 -11.49 -4.80
N SER A 242 -10.03 -10.44 -4.91
CA SER A 242 -9.80 -9.72 -6.18
C SER A 242 -9.04 -10.58 -7.19
N GLU A 243 -8.01 -11.29 -6.74
CA GLU A 243 -7.26 -12.25 -7.54
C GLU A 243 -8.17 -13.35 -8.09
N ALA A 244 -8.96 -13.98 -7.22
CA ALA A 244 -9.89 -15.04 -7.60
C ALA A 244 -10.93 -14.56 -8.63
N LEU A 245 -11.45 -13.33 -8.47
CA LEU A 245 -12.35 -12.69 -9.44
C LEU A 245 -11.68 -12.45 -10.79
N SER A 246 -10.45 -11.92 -10.79
CA SER A 246 -9.69 -11.67 -12.02
C SER A 246 -9.46 -12.97 -12.80
N VAL A 247 -9.08 -14.03 -12.10
CA VAL A 247 -8.87 -15.36 -12.68
C VAL A 247 -10.17 -15.96 -13.24
N ALA A 248 -11.30 -15.77 -12.54
CA ALA A 248 -12.61 -16.20 -13.02
C ALA A 248 -13.06 -15.44 -14.27
N ILE A 249 -12.85 -14.13 -14.32
CA ILE A 249 -13.13 -13.29 -15.50
C ILE A 249 -12.33 -13.80 -16.69
N GLN A 250 -11.02 -14.05 -16.53
CA GLN A 250 -10.18 -14.58 -17.61
C GLN A 250 -10.65 -15.95 -18.11
N SER A 251 -11.04 -16.83 -17.18
CA SER A 251 -11.57 -18.16 -17.52
C SER A 251 -12.89 -18.05 -18.30
N LEU A 252 -13.76 -17.12 -17.90
CA LEU A 252 -15.05 -16.91 -18.56
C LEU A 252 -14.92 -16.21 -19.91
N ASP A 253 -14.02 -15.22 -20.04
CA ASP A 253 -13.66 -14.61 -21.33
C ASP A 253 -13.19 -15.72 -22.29
N THR A 254 -12.30 -16.60 -21.84
CA THR A 254 -11.81 -17.71 -22.68
C THR A 254 -12.94 -18.69 -23.04
N MET A 255 -13.84 -19.00 -22.10
CA MET A 255 -15.04 -19.80 -22.35
C MET A 255 -15.92 -19.17 -23.46
N GLN A 256 -16.14 -17.86 -23.40
CA GLN A 256 -16.91 -17.12 -24.40
C GLN A 256 -16.27 -17.23 -25.79
N HIS A 257 -14.95 -17.04 -25.89
CA HIS A 257 -14.23 -17.21 -27.16
C HIS A 257 -14.37 -18.63 -27.73
N HIS A 258 -14.27 -19.67 -26.89
CA HIS A 258 -14.45 -21.06 -27.32
C HIS A 258 -15.89 -21.33 -27.78
N TYR A 259 -16.89 -20.79 -27.08
CA TYR A 259 -18.30 -20.86 -27.48
C TYR A 259 -18.53 -20.19 -28.84
N GLU A 260 -17.99 -19.01 -29.08
CA GLU A 260 -18.12 -18.29 -30.35
C GLU A 260 -17.49 -19.08 -31.50
N ARG A 261 -16.31 -19.66 -31.28
CA ARG A 261 -15.64 -20.54 -32.25
C ARG A 261 -16.47 -21.78 -32.57
N PHE A 262 -17.01 -22.45 -31.54
CA PHE A 262 -17.85 -23.62 -31.73
C PHE A 262 -19.16 -23.26 -32.47
N ARG A 263 -19.80 -22.15 -32.10
CA ARG A 263 -21.01 -21.64 -32.76
C ARG A 263 -20.77 -21.31 -34.23
N ALA A 264 -19.63 -20.72 -34.58
CA ALA A 264 -19.29 -20.38 -35.96
C ALA A 264 -19.11 -21.62 -36.85
N ASN A 265 -18.62 -22.73 -36.28
CA ASN A 265 -18.29 -23.94 -37.02
C ASN A 265 -19.40 -25.02 -36.95
N SER A 266 -20.45 -24.83 -36.15
CA SER A 266 -21.50 -25.83 -35.94
C SER A 266 -22.66 -25.69 -36.93
N THR A 267 -22.92 -26.74 -37.71
CA THR A 267 -24.09 -26.86 -38.61
C THR A 267 -25.42 -26.80 -37.85
N LEU A 268 -25.46 -27.30 -36.60
CA LEU A 268 -26.60 -27.22 -35.68
C LEU A 268 -27.00 -25.78 -35.32
N ALA A 269 -26.02 -24.86 -35.25
CA ALA A 269 -26.24 -23.46 -34.94
C ALA A 269 -26.77 -22.65 -36.16
N CYS A 270 -26.59 -23.16 -37.38
CA CYS A 270 -26.92 -22.46 -38.63
C CYS A 270 -28.39 -22.54 -39.08
N SER A 271 -29.26 -23.29 -38.39
CA SER A 271 -30.71 -23.29 -38.68
C SER A 271 -31.37 -21.96 -38.25
N LYS A 272 -32.33 -21.43 -39.03
CA LYS A 272 -33.00 -20.13 -38.76
C LYS A 272 -33.62 -20.04 -37.34
N ASN A 273 -34.17 -21.14 -36.82
CA ASN A 273 -34.74 -21.23 -35.46
C ASN A 273 -33.71 -21.60 -34.37
N GLY A 274 -32.51 -22.05 -34.76
CA GLY A 274 -31.39 -22.35 -33.87
C GLY A 274 -30.58 -21.10 -33.54
N ARG A 275 -30.29 -20.26 -34.54
CA ARG A 275 -29.41 -19.09 -34.40
C ARG A 275 -29.79 -18.18 -33.23
N GLY A 276 -31.04 -17.71 -33.15
CA GLY A 276 -31.48 -16.83 -32.06
C GLY A 276 -31.42 -17.45 -30.66
N ARG A 277 -31.63 -18.77 -30.53
CA ARG A 277 -31.53 -19.48 -29.23
C ARG A 277 -30.10 -19.69 -28.77
N TRP A 278 -29.17 -19.77 -29.72
CA TRP A 278 -27.73 -19.83 -29.43
C TRP A 278 -27.22 -18.43 -29.11
N ASP A 279 -27.62 -17.40 -29.85
CA ASP A 279 -27.26 -16.00 -29.58
C ASP A 279 -27.59 -15.60 -28.14
N LYS A 280 -28.73 -16.11 -27.62
CA LYS A 280 -29.13 -15.91 -26.23
C LYS A 280 -28.12 -16.45 -25.21
N VAL A 281 -27.44 -17.56 -25.51
CA VAL A 281 -26.36 -18.10 -24.67
C VAL A 281 -25.19 -17.11 -24.60
N GLY A 282 -24.76 -16.59 -25.76
CA GLY A 282 -23.70 -15.57 -25.83
C GLY A 282 -24.06 -14.31 -25.05
N SER A 283 -25.26 -13.75 -25.25
CA SER A 283 -25.69 -12.55 -24.52
C SER A 283 -25.79 -12.75 -23.00
N LEU A 284 -26.14 -13.97 -22.54
CA LEU A 284 -26.16 -14.29 -21.11
C LEU A 284 -24.75 -14.42 -20.54
N PHE A 285 -23.80 -14.99 -21.29
CA PHE A 285 -22.38 -14.98 -20.91
C PHE A 285 -21.84 -13.55 -20.76
N GLU A 286 -22.09 -12.69 -21.76
CA GLU A 286 -21.69 -11.28 -21.72
C GLU A 286 -22.25 -10.56 -20.49
N PHE A 287 -23.52 -10.80 -20.17
CA PHE A 287 -24.15 -10.24 -18.98
C PHE A 287 -23.48 -10.72 -17.68
N GLN A 288 -23.28 -12.03 -17.53
CA GLN A 288 -22.63 -12.62 -16.35
C GLN A 288 -21.17 -12.15 -16.19
N LEU A 289 -20.45 -12.02 -17.31
CA LEU A 289 -19.09 -11.48 -17.35
C LEU A 289 -19.08 -9.99 -16.94
N GLY A 290 -20.05 -9.20 -17.41
CA GLY A 290 -20.24 -7.82 -16.97
C GLY A 290 -20.45 -7.70 -15.46
N LEU A 291 -21.24 -8.60 -14.87
CA LEU A 291 -21.43 -8.66 -13.42
C LEU A 291 -20.13 -8.98 -12.68
N LEU A 292 -19.37 -9.98 -13.12
CA LEU A 292 -18.07 -10.32 -12.51
C LEU A 292 -17.09 -9.15 -12.59
N ARG A 293 -17.01 -8.45 -13.74
CA ARG A 293 -16.18 -7.25 -13.89
C ARG A 293 -16.60 -6.15 -12.93
N GLY A 294 -17.91 -5.93 -12.73
CA GLY A 294 -18.42 -5.00 -11.73
C GLY A 294 -18.07 -5.41 -10.29
N LEU A 295 -18.09 -6.70 -9.97
CA LEU A 295 -17.66 -7.22 -8.68
C LEU A 295 -16.16 -7.04 -8.45
N LEU A 296 -15.33 -7.25 -9.48
CA LEU A 296 -13.89 -6.99 -9.41
C LEU A 296 -13.61 -5.52 -9.10
N GLN A 297 -14.22 -4.58 -9.84
CA GLN A 297 -14.08 -3.14 -9.57
C GLN A 297 -14.48 -2.78 -8.13
N ARG A 298 -15.55 -3.39 -7.61
CA ARG A 298 -15.97 -3.19 -6.22
C ARG A 298 -14.96 -3.77 -5.22
N SER A 299 -14.40 -4.94 -5.51
CA SER A 299 -13.37 -5.57 -4.70
C SER A 299 -12.11 -4.70 -4.64
N GLU A 300 -11.67 -4.17 -5.78
CA GLU A 300 -10.56 -3.22 -5.87
C GLU A 300 -10.83 -1.92 -5.12
N ALA A 301 -12.05 -1.37 -5.22
CA ALA A 301 -12.46 -0.20 -4.44
C ALA A 301 -12.46 -0.47 -2.93
N ASN A 302 -12.92 -1.66 -2.50
CA ASN A 302 -12.83 -2.08 -1.10
C ASN A 302 -11.37 -2.19 -0.64
N ASN A 303 -10.48 -2.72 -1.49
CA ASN A 303 -9.05 -2.79 -1.20
C ASN A 303 -8.42 -1.40 -1.07
N ALA A 304 -8.71 -0.47 -1.98
CA ALA A 304 -8.24 0.90 -1.86
C ALA A 304 -8.75 1.56 -0.57
N ARG A 305 -10.03 1.34 -0.23
CA ARG A 305 -10.66 1.86 0.98
C ARG A 305 -10.00 1.33 2.26
N ILE A 306 -9.75 0.03 2.38
CA ILE A 306 -9.08 -0.54 3.56
C ILE A 306 -7.61 -0.12 3.64
N GLN A 307 -6.92 0.05 2.51
CA GLN A 307 -5.54 0.54 2.50
C GLN A 307 -5.43 1.99 3.01
N ASN A 308 -6.42 2.83 2.70
CA ASN A 308 -6.51 4.17 3.28
C ASN A 308 -6.69 4.12 4.81
N GLU A 309 -7.43 3.13 5.32
CA GLU A 309 -7.58 2.93 6.77
C GLU A 309 -6.36 2.28 7.43
N ILE A 310 -5.55 1.53 6.68
CA ILE A 310 -4.30 0.94 7.16
C ILE A 310 -3.17 1.99 7.19
N THR A 311 -3.14 2.92 6.24
CA THR A 311 -2.07 3.93 6.11
C THR A 311 -2.43 5.26 6.77
N LEU A 312 -2.58 5.27 8.10
CA LEU A 312 -2.99 6.46 8.86
C LEU A 312 -1.84 7.45 9.17
N PHE A 313 -0.63 7.23 8.67
CA PHE A 313 0.51 8.12 8.91
C PHE A 313 0.34 9.46 8.18
N THR A 314 0.25 10.54 8.94
CA THR A 314 0.06 11.90 8.41
C THR A 314 1.34 12.73 8.46
N ILE A 315 2.36 12.26 9.18
CA ILE A 315 3.65 12.95 9.35
C ILE A 315 4.78 11.99 8.99
N GLY A 316 5.64 12.41 8.07
CA GLY A 316 6.92 11.75 7.81
C GLY A 316 8.02 12.42 8.61
N TRP A 317 8.67 11.69 9.53
CA TRP A 317 9.80 12.20 10.30
C TRP A 317 11.10 11.63 9.75
N ILE A 318 11.95 12.49 9.18
CA ILE A 318 13.21 12.11 8.56
C ILE A 318 14.34 12.39 9.55
N CYS A 319 15.14 11.36 9.83
CA CYS A 319 16.33 11.42 10.66
C CYS A 319 17.57 11.20 9.78
N PRO A 320 18.49 12.17 9.70
CA PRO A 320 19.76 11.98 9.02
C PRO A 320 20.67 10.87 9.56
N LEU A 321 20.63 10.58 10.85
CA LEU A 321 21.55 9.67 11.56
C LEU A 321 20.80 8.71 12.49
N PRO A 322 21.39 7.53 12.81
CA PRO A 322 20.80 6.58 13.75
C PRO A 322 20.53 7.16 15.14
N LEU A 323 21.43 8.00 15.67
CA LEU A 323 21.24 8.62 16.99
C LEU A 323 20.03 9.57 17.01
N GLU A 324 19.76 10.25 15.89
CA GLU A 324 18.63 11.15 15.76
C GLU A 324 17.32 10.36 15.64
N LYS A 325 17.34 9.21 14.95
CA LYS A 325 16.22 8.27 14.94
C LYS A 325 15.92 7.76 16.36
N GLU A 326 16.94 7.47 17.16
CA GLU A 326 16.74 7.03 18.53
C GLU A 326 16.13 8.13 19.39
N ALA A 327 16.60 9.38 19.27
CA ALA A 327 15.96 10.52 19.93
C ALA A 327 14.49 10.68 19.51
N ALA A 328 14.19 10.57 18.22
CA ALA A 328 12.82 10.63 17.68
C ALA A 328 11.93 9.50 18.22
N ARG A 329 12.45 8.26 18.30
CA ARG A 329 11.75 7.11 18.88
C ARG A 329 11.39 7.36 20.34
N LEU A 330 12.33 7.88 21.13
CA LEU A 330 12.14 8.03 22.58
C LEU A 330 11.11 9.11 22.94
N VAL A 331 10.89 10.10 22.07
CA VAL A 331 9.85 11.13 22.28
C VAL A 331 8.45 10.74 21.80
N LEU A 332 8.27 9.55 21.19
CA LEU A 332 6.93 9.03 20.87
C LEU A 332 6.09 8.84 22.15
N ASP A 333 4.78 9.08 22.04
CA ASP A 333 3.82 8.69 23.08
C ASP A 333 3.59 7.18 23.05
N GLU A 334 3.48 6.62 21.84
CA GLU A 334 3.30 5.20 21.59
C GLU A 334 4.21 4.75 20.42
N GLU A 335 4.89 3.62 20.58
CA GLU A 335 5.70 2.98 19.53
C GLU A 335 4.91 1.80 18.96
N TYR A 336 4.78 1.74 17.63
CA TYR A 336 4.10 0.65 16.94
C TYR A 336 5.07 -0.53 16.70
N PRO A 337 4.58 -1.79 16.61
CA PRO A 337 5.43 -2.95 16.35
C PRO A 337 6.26 -2.80 15.06
N GLN A 338 7.59 -3.00 15.13
CA GLN A 338 8.51 -2.74 14.01
C GLN A 338 8.31 -3.65 12.79
N ASP A 339 7.75 -4.84 12.98
CA ASP A 339 7.53 -5.83 11.92
C ASP A 339 6.46 -5.39 10.91
N GLU A 340 5.74 -4.31 11.19
CA GLU A 340 4.52 -3.91 10.47
C GLU A 340 4.70 -2.68 9.56
N VAL A 341 5.85 -1.99 9.64
CA VAL A 341 6.07 -0.73 8.89
C VAL A 341 7.24 -0.87 7.91
N GLN A 342 6.98 -1.59 6.82
CA GLN A 342 7.94 -1.81 5.74
C GLN A 342 7.34 -1.48 4.38
N TYR A 343 8.14 -0.86 3.51
CA TYR A 343 7.79 -0.66 2.11
C TYR A 343 9.03 -0.83 1.24
N GLN A 344 8.96 -1.71 0.22
CA GLN A 344 10.05 -1.99 -0.72
C GLN A 344 11.43 -2.20 -0.05
N ASN A 345 11.49 -3.03 0.99
CA ASN A 345 12.71 -3.34 1.78
C ASN A 345 13.34 -2.12 2.50
N ALA A 346 12.58 -1.05 2.74
CA ALA A 346 12.93 0.01 3.67
C ALA A 346 12.19 -0.22 5.00
N TYR A 347 12.95 -0.19 6.10
CA TYR A 347 12.44 -0.32 7.46
C TYR A 347 12.13 1.06 8.01
N TYR A 348 10.88 1.26 8.43
CA TYR A 348 10.47 2.47 9.13
C TYR A 348 10.05 2.12 10.55
N LEU A 349 9.98 3.14 11.39
CA LEU A 349 9.44 3.04 12.74
C LEU A 349 8.11 3.80 12.76
N GLY A 350 7.03 3.11 13.13
CA GLY A 350 5.73 3.76 13.32
C GLY A 350 5.52 4.16 14.78
N GLY A 351 4.77 5.23 15.00
CA GLY A 351 4.31 5.60 16.33
C GLY A 351 3.32 6.74 16.33
N GLN A 352 3.04 7.26 17.52
CA GLN A 352 2.09 8.34 17.75
C GLN A 352 2.69 9.46 18.59
N ILE A 353 2.36 10.70 18.23
CA ILE A 353 2.60 11.91 19.03
C ILE A 353 1.32 12.72 19.07
N GLY A 354 0.71 12.85 20.24
CA GLY A 354 -0.60 13.45 20.43
C GLY A 354 -1.64 12.80 19.53
N LYS A 355 -2.19 13.59 18.60
CA LYS A 355 -3.19 13.13 17.61
C LYS A 355 -2.58 12.72 16.26
N HIS A 356 -1.26 12.87 16.09
CA HIS A 356 -0.58 12.60 14.83
C HIS A 356 0.03 11.21 14.84
N LYS A 357 -0.15 10.51 13.73
CA LYS A 357 0.55 9.26 13.46
C LYS A 357 1.79 9.55 12.65
N VAL A 358 2.92 9.12 13.17
CA VAL A 358 4.24 9.49 12.70
C VAL A 358 4.94 8.25 12.19
N VAL A 359 5.47 8.33 10.97
CA VAL A 359 6.39 7.33 10.45
C VAL A 359 7.79 7.92 10.40
N ILE A 360 8.74 7.25 11.04
CA ILE A 360 10.12 7.71 11.22
C ILE A 360 11.04 6.90 10.31
N GLY A 361 11.79 7.59 9.45
CA GLY A 361 12.79 7.02 8.57
C GLY A 361 14.19 7.51 8.92
N VAL A 362 15.21 6.67 8.69
CA VAL A 362 16.62 7.06 8.73
C VAL A 362 17.24 6.90 7.35
N GLN A 363 17.99 7.90 6.89
CA GLN A 363 18.61 7.83 5.56
C GLN A 363 19.70 6.76 5.51
N ARG A 364 19.87 6.11 4.35
CA ARG A 364 20.90 5.09 4.15
C ARG A 364 22.30 5.68 3.94
N ARG A 365 22.37 6.89 3.41
CA ARG A 365 23.60 7.65 3.13
C ARG A 365 23.31 9.12 3.44
N MET A 366 24.26 9.81 4.06
CA MET A 366 24.17 11.24 4.37
C MET A 366 24.15 12.09 3.09
N GLY A 367 23.61 13.30 3.21
CA GLY A 367 23.52 14.28 2.12
C GLY A 367 22.11 14.49 1.58
N LEU A 368 21.95 15.57 0.80
CA LEU A 368 20.67 16.03 0.24
C LEU A 368 19.93 14.91 -0.51
N THR A 369 20.63 14.18 -1.37
CA THR A 369 20.05 13.10 -2.19
C THR A 369 19.52 11.95 -1.34
N GLY A 370 20.22 11.60 -0.25
CA GLY A 370 19.80 10.53 0.65
C GLY A 370 18.49 10.85 1.35
N ALA A 371 18.36 12.08 1.86
CA ALA A 371 17.16 12.58 2.48
C ALA A 371 15.98 12.69 1.50
N ALA A 372 16.21 13.21 0.28
CA ALA A 372 15.18 13.33 -0.75
C ALA A 372 14.61 11.96 -1.18
N ILE A 373 15.49 10.96 -1.40
CA ILE A 373 15.07 9.59 -1.73
C ILE A 373 14.25 8.96 -0.60
N LEU A 374 14.64 9.22 0.66
CA LEU A 374 13.88 8.73 1.81
C LEU A 374 12.48 9.38 1.87
N ALA A 375 12.39 10.70 1.68
CA ALA A 375 11.11 11.40 1.63
C ALA A 375 10.19 10.84 0.54
N GLU A 376 10.71 10.62 -0.67
CA GLU A 376 9.94 10.05 -1.78
C GLU A 376 9.48 8.63 -1.47
N LYS A 377 10.33 7.77 -0.90
CA LYS A 377 9.94 6.42 -0.52
C LYS A 377 8.90 6.40 0.60
N MET A 378 8.99 7.32 1.56
CA MET A 378 7.98 7.48 2.60
C MET A 378 6.66 7.94 1.99
N ARG A 379 6.68 8.90 1.06
CA ARG A 379 5.49 9.37 0.34
C ARG A 379 4.82 8.25 -0.45
N ALA A 380 5.60 7.43 -1.15
CA ALA A 380 5.10 6.28 -1.90
C ALA A 380 4.52 5.17 -1.01
N GLY A 381 5.15 4.89 0.14
CA GLY A 381 4.68 3.89 1.10
C GLY A 381 3.51 4.35 1.99
N PHE A 382 3.42 5.66 2.25
CA PHE A 382 2.46 6.29 3.17
C PHE A 382 1.85 7.53 2.50
N PRO A 383 0.89 7.35 1.58
CA PRO A 383 0.38 8.41 0.71
C PRO A 383 -0.30 9.56 1.48
N ASN A 384 -0.76 9.29 2.71
CA ASN A 384 -1.46 10.24 3.56
C ASN A 384 -0.53 11.20 4.35
N ILE A 385 0.80 11.07 4.21
CA ILE A 385 1.74 12.04 4.80
C ILE A 385 1.36 13.44 4.28
N ARG A 386 1.12 14.41 5.14
CA ARG A 386 0.86 15.81 4.71
C ARG A 386 2.14 16.62 4.74
N TYR A 387 2.91 16.44 5.82
CA TYR A 387 4.10 17.21 6.11
C TYR A 387 5.25 16.29 6.45
N PHE A 388 6.45 16.74 6.11
CA PHE A 388 7.69 16.17 6.63
C PHE A 388 8.25 17.03 7.77
N LEU A 389 8.78 16.35 8.79
CA LEU A 389 9.67 16.94 9.78
C LEU A 389 11.06 16.41 9.50
N LEU A 390 12.00 17.28 9.14
CA LEU A 390 13.41 16.91 9.08
C LEU A 390 14.06 17.33 10.40
N VAL A 391 14.33 16.34 11.25
CA VAL A 391 14.80 16.57 12.63
C VAL A 391 16.15 15.91 12.83
N GLY A 392 17.11 16.67 13.33
CA GLY A 392 18.45 16.16 13.58
C GLY A 392 19.35 17.18 14.26
N ILE A 393 20.65 17.02 14.12
CA ILE A 393 21.67 17.92 14.67
C ILE A 393 22.24 18.85 13.59
N ALA A 394 22.87 19.93 14.02
CA ALA A 394 23.54 20.90 13.16
C ALA A 394 24.68 21.61 13.90
N GLY A 395 25.53 22.30 13.13
CA GLY A 395 26.47 23.27 13.66
C GLY A 395 25.86 24.66 13.75
N GLY A 396 25.96 25.32 14.90
CA GLY A 396 25.32 26.61 15.16
C GLY A 396 26.22 27.79 14.82
N VAL A 397 25.60 28.92 14.48
CA VAL A 397 26.26 30.22 14.43
C VAL A 397 26.20 30.82 15.84
N PRO A 398 27.34 30.99 16.54
CA PRO A 398 27.32 31.35 17.96
C PRO A 398 26.59 32.66 18.26
N ARG A 399 26.72 33.65 17.37
CA ARG A 399 26.11 34.98 17.52
C ARG A 399 25.51 35.47 16.20
N TYR A 400 24.25 35.90 16.22
CA TYR A 400 23.55 36.38 15.02
C TYR A 400 22.58 37.53 15.31
N GLY A 401 22.08 38.18 14.26
CA GLY A 401 21.23 39.37 14.36
C GLY A 401 22.03 40.70 14.36
N PRO A 402 21.32 41.83 14.48
CA PRO A 402 21.93 43.15 14.39
C PRO A 402 22.78 43.49 15.63
N ALA A 403 23.78 44.36 15.46
CA ALA A 403 24.58 44.87 16.57
C ALA A 403 23.70 45.53 17.64
N GLY A 404 23.92 45.21 18.91
CA GLY A 404 23.13 45.71 20.05
C GLY A 404 21.85 44.92 20.38
N ALA A 405 21.39 44.03 19.49
CA ALA A 405 20.27 43.10 19.74
C ALA A 405 20.60 41.69 19.22
N ALA A 406 21.88 41.33 19.30
CA ALA A 406 22.37 40.03 18.87
C ALA A 406 21.83 38.92 19.79
N SER A 407 21.47 37.80 19.18
CA SER A 407 21.11 36.57 19.86
C SER A 407 22.31 35.64 19.92
N GLU A 408 22.47 34.94 21.04
CA GLU A 408 23.52 33.97 21.29
C GLU A 408 22.94 32.56 21.20
N ILE A 409 23.54 31.70 20.37
CA ILE A 409 23.26 30.27 20.30
C ILE A 409 24.32 29.54 21.14
N VAL A 410 23.86 28.60 21.95
CA VAL A 410 24.71 27.70 22.72
C VAL A 410 24.45 26.23 22.38
N LEU A 411 25.38 25.35 22.73
CA LEU A 411 25.20 23.92 22.46
C LEU A 411 23.96 23.38 23.21
N GLY A 412 23.19 22.53 22.55
CA GLY A 412 21.89 22.04 23.03
C GLY A 412 20.69 22.89 22.61
N ASP A 413 20.88 24.15 22.23
CA ASP A 413 19.79 24.99 21.68
C ASP A 413 19.21 24.37 20.40
N VAL A 414 17.99 24.77 20.05
CA VAL A 414 17.26 24.29 18.88
C VAL A 414 17.10 25.41 17.87
N VAL A 415 17.42 25.15 16.61
CA VAL A 415 17.13 26.03 15.48
C VAL A 415 15.98 25.44 14.66
N VAL A 416 15.04 26.29 14.27
CA VAL A 416 13.88 25.94 13.45
C VAL A 416 13.91 26.79 12.18
N SER A 417 13.74 26.15 11.03
CA SER A 417 13.70 26.85 9.74
C SER A 417 12.56 27.86 9.75
N SER A 418 12.88 29.13 9.58
CA SER A 418 11.92 30.22 9.48
C SER A 418 12.42 31.24 8.47
N PRO A 419 11.56 31.72 7.55
CA PRO A 419 11.98 32.70 6.55
C PRO A 419 12.59 33.95 7.18
N ARG A 420 13.76 34.35 6.69
CA ARG A 420 14.41 35.64 6.99
C ARG A 420 15.01 36.23 5.72
N SER A 421 14.97 37.55 5.62
CA SER A 421 15.45 38.34 4.47
C SER A 421 14.90 37.79 3.14
N SER A 422 15.76 37.22 2.29
CA SER A 422 15.40 36.74 0.95
C SER A 422 15.21 35.22 0.85
N HIS A 423 15.28 34.49 1.97
CA HIS A 423 15.28 33.02 1.97
C HIS A 423 14.06 32.44 2.68
N GLY A 424 13.56 31.30 2.19
CA GLY A 424 12.38 30.60 2.70
C GLY A 424 12.57 29.84 4.02
N GLY A 425 13.69 30.07 4.72
CA GLY A 425 14.09 29.37 5.95
C GLY A 425 15.20 28.33 5.74
N VAL A 426 15.49 27.93 4.49
CA VAL A 426 16.64 27.09 4.13
C VAL A 426 17.34 27.64 2.90
N LEU A 427 18.67 27.74 2.97
CA LEU A 427 19.54 28.15 1.87
C LEU A 427 20.44 26.99 1.47
N GLN A 428 20.37 26.55 0.20
CA GLN A 428 21.38 25.65 -0.36
C GLN A 428 22.63 26.44 -0.77
N TYR A 429 23.78 26.18 -0.13
CA TYR A 429 25.01 26.96 -0.34
C TYR A 429 26.15 26.18 -1.02
N ASP A 430 25.83 25.09 -1.73
CA ASP A 430 26.77 24.39 -2.64
C ASP A 430 26.30 24.42 -4.11
N LYS A 431 25.21 25.13 -4.39
CA LYS A 431 24.59 25.25 -5.71
C LYS A 431 24.71 26.70 -6.19
N GLY A 432 25.40 26.90 -7.31
CA GLY A 432 25.69 28.24 -7.80
C GLY A 432 26.57 28.27 -9.03
N ALA A 433 26.99 29.48 -9.40
CA ALA A 433 27.96 29.71 -10.47
C ALA A 433 29.27 30.22 -9.86
N TRP A 434 30.40 29.65 -10.29
CA TRP A 434 31.71 30.15 -9.88
C TRP A 434 32.00 31.49 -10.55
N GLU A 435 32.37 32.47 -9.75
CA GLU A 435 32.87 33.77 -10.17
C GLU A 435 34.40 33.82 -10.03
N GLY A 436 35.01 34.91 -10.49
CA GLY A 436 36.45 35.12 -10.36
C GLY A 436 36.93 34.98 -8.90
N GLN A 437 38.20 34.59 -8.71
CA GLN A 437 38.83 34.33 -7.40
C GLN A 437 38.29 33.10 -6.63
N GLY A 438 37.66 32.14 -7.30
CA GLY A 438 37.21 30.90 -6.66
C GLY A 438 36.03 31.11 -5.71
N ARG A 439 35.22 32.15 -5.95
CA ARG A 439 34.00 32.43 -5.17
C ARG A 439 32.80 31.76 -5.83
N LEU A 440 32.02 31.00 -5.08
CA LEU A 440 30.74 30.49 -5.56
C LEU A 440 29.65 31.52 -5.27
N ASN A 441 29.00 32.03 -6.31
CA ASN A 441 27.79 32.83 -6.19
C ASN A 441 26.58 31.89 -6.13
N TYR A 442 25.99 31.76 -4.94
CA TYR A 442 24.90 30.82 -4.69
C TYR A 442 23.65 31.21 -5.47
N ARG A 443 23.11 30.25 -6.22
CA ARG A 443 21.92 30.45 -7.06
C ARG A 443 20.93 29.34 -6.77
N GLY A 444 19.82 29.72 -6.15
CA GLY A 444 18.74 28.80 -5.83
C GLY A 444 17.95 29.31 -4.65
N HIS A 445 16.69 28.90 -4.59
CA HIS A 445 15.86 29.00 -3.40
C HIS A 445 15.24 27.62 -3.18
N THR A 446 15.07 27.25 -1.92
CA THR A 446 14.22 26.12 -1.55
C THR A 446 12.78 26.60 -1.42
N ASN A 447 11.79 25.71 -1.48
CA ASN A 447 10.45 26.10 -1.07
C ASN A 447 10.46 26.49 0.41
N GLY A 448 9.65 27.48 0.78
CA GLY A 448 9.54 27.87 2.19
C GLY A 448 8.75 26.87 3.03
N VAL A 449 8.80 27.05 4.36
CA VAL A 449 7.94 26.30 5.29
C VAL A 449 6.46 26.56 4.92
N PRO A 450 5.64 25.50 4.72
CA PRO A 450 4.23 25.63 4.41
C PRO A 450 3.46 26.52 5.39
N GLY A 451 2.48 27.28 4.90
CA GLY A 451 1.75 28.28 5.70
C GLY A 451 1.17 27.75 7.02
N ASP A 452 0.55 26.56 7.01
CA ASP A 452 -0.02 25.95 8.21
C ASP A 452 1.05 25.53 9.23
N LEU A 453 2.17 24.97 8.76
CA LEU A 453 3.31 24.64 9.62
C LEU A 453 3.94 25.90 10.19
N MET A 454 4.08 26.93 9.36
CA MET A 454 4.63 28.22 9.78
C MET A 454 3.72 28.91 10.81
N ALA A 455 2.40 28.77 10.68
CA ALA A 455 1.46 29.23 11.71
C ALA A 455 1.68 28.50 13.04
N ALA A 456 1.87 27.18 13.03
CA ALA A 456 2.20 26.42 14.23
C ALA A 456 3.54 26.86 14.86
N VAL A 457 4.57 27.07 14.03
CA VAL A 457 5.87 27.60 14.46
C VAL A 457 5.73 29.00 15.09
N ASN A 458 4.96 29.89 14.46
CA ASN A 458 4.72 31.24 14.97
C ASN A 458 3.90 31.25 16.27
N ASN A 459 2.91 30.36 16.40
CA ASN A 459 2.15 30.21 17.64
C ASN A 459 3.05 29.72 18.78
N PHE A 460 3.90 28.72 18.52
CA PHE A 460 4.92 28.28 19.48
C PHE A 460 5.82 29.45 19.90
N ARG A 461 6.29 30.25 18.92
CA ARG A 461 7.13 31.43 19.17
C ARG A 461 6.41 32.49 20.02
N ALA A 462 5.11 32.72 19.81
CA ALA A 462 4.33 33.74 20.49
C ALA A 462 3.98 33.37 21.95
N GLU A 463 3.78 32.08 22.24
CA GLU A 463 3.46 31.59 23.60
C GLU A 463 4.59 31.84 24.62
N GLY A 464 5.81 32.03 24.13
CA GLY A 464 6.98 32.34 24.93
C GLY A 464 7.54 31.15 25.71
N TRP A 465 8.78 31.32 26.19
CA TRP A 465 9.56 30.27 26.85
C TRP A 465 8.86 29.65 28.08
N SER A 466 8.07 30.42 28.82
CA SER A 466 7.38 29.99 30.05
C SER A 466 6.33 28.89 29.85
N LYS A 467 5.97 28.56 28.60
CA LYS A 467 4.97 27.54 28.27
C LYS A 467 5.52 26.39 27.41
N THR A 468 6.83 26.36 27.14
CA THR A 468 7.43 25.25 26.41
C THR A 468 7.64 24.06 27.34
N ASN A 469 7.32 22.84 26.87
CA ASN A 469 7.47 21.63 27.67
C ASN A 469 8.75 20.85 27.33
N ILE A 470 9.71 21.47 26.63
CA ILE A 470 10.91 20.79 26.11
C ILE A 470 11.69 20.12 27.25
N ALA A 471 11.92 20.82 28.36
CA ALA A 471 12.62 20.28 29.53
C ALA A 471 11.92 19.04 30.12
N GLU A 472 10.58 19.06 30.19
CA GLU A 472 9.81 17.91 30.69
C GLU A 472 9.82 16.76 29.68
N VAL A 473 9.73 17.03 28.38
CA VAL A 473 9.83 15.99 27.35
C VAL A 473 11.20 15.31 27.42
N LEU A 474 12.29 16.06 27.62
CA LEU A 474 13.63 15.51 27.83
C LEU A 474 13.69 14.62 29.09
N LYS A 475 13.04 15.04 30.18
CA LYS A 475 12.95 14.25 31.41
C LYS A 475 12.19 12.95 31.18
N GLN A 476 11.02 13.01 30.53
CA GLN A 476 10.20 11.83 30.21
C GLN A 476 10.92 10.88 29.24
N MET A 477 11.62 11.42 28.25
CA MET A 477 12.49 10.66 27.35
C MET A 477 13.55 9.87 28.13
N ARG A 478 14.24 10.51 29.06
CA ARG A 478 15.29 9.88 29.87
C ARG A 478 14.78 8.78 30.82
N LEU A 479 13.50 8.81 31.22
CA LEU A 479 12.88 7.73 31.99
C LEU A 479 12.76 6.41 31.21
N LYS A 480 12.86 6.45 29.88
CA LYS A 480 12.82 5.26 29.01
C LYS A 480 14.21 4.62 28.80
N LEU A 481 15.26 5.22 29.34
CA LEU A 481 16.65 4.85 29.11
C LEU A 481 17.26 4.13 30.31
N ASN A 482 18.25 3.25 30.05
CA ASN A 482 19.13 2.75 31.11
C ASN A 482 20.18 3.80 31.52
N ASP A 483 20.92 3.55 32.61
CA ASP A 483 21.87 4.52 33.18
C ASP A 483 22.96 4.99 32.20
N GLU A 484 23.48 4.10 31.36
CA GLU A 484 24.51 4.44 30.38
C GLU A 484 23.96 5.33 29.27
N GLN A 485 22.80 4.97 28.71
CA GLN A 485 22.13 5.79 27.73
C GLN A 485 21.70 7.14 28.32
N ASN A 486 21.25 7.16 29.58
CA ASN A 486 20.86 8.39 30.26
C ASN A 486 22.02 9.39 30.34
N ARG A 487 23.25 8.93 30.66
CA ARG A 487 24.47 9.76 30.62
C ARG A 487 24.73 10.37 29.24
N GLN A 488 24.45 9.63 28.17
CA GLN A 488 24.65 10.10 26.80
C GLN A 488 23.65 11.18 26.39
N TYR A 489 22.43 11.14 26.92
CA TYR A 489 21.34 12.10 26.64
C TYR A 489 21.18 13.19 27.73
N ALA A 490 22.09 13.25 28.69
CA ALA A 490 22.13 14.30 29.70
C ALA A 490 22.75 15.58 29.10
N ASP A 491 22.30 16.74 29.57
CA ASP A 491 22.95 18.02 29.26
C ASP A 491 24.40 17.98 29.82
N PRO A 492 25.44 18.08 28.96
CA PRO A 492 26.84 18.05 29.40
C PRO A 492 27.22 19.23 30.32
N GLY A 493 26.41 20.29 30.35
CA GLY A 493 26.59 21.45 31.19
C GLY A 493 27.46 22.56 30.57
N PRO A 494 27.42 23.77 31.16
CA PRO A 494 28.03 24.97 30.56
C PRO A 494 29.55 24.90 30.44
N SER A 495 30.24 24.11 31.28
CA SER A 495 31.71 23.95 31.21
C SER A 495 32.17 23.08 30.03
N GLN A 496 31.25 22.32 29.43
CA GLN A 496 31.51 21.51 28.24
C GLN A 496 31.12 22.23 26.94
N ASP A 497 30.54 23.42 27.04
CA ASP A 497 30.30 24.31 25.91
C ASP A 497 31.53 25.19 25.69
N ARG A 498 32.32 24.80 24.69
CA ARG A 498 33.60 25.44 24.36
C ARG A 498 33.52 26.04 22.98
N LEU A 499 33.31 27.35 22.94
CA LEU A 499 33.43 28.12 21.71
C LEU A 499 34.85 28.67 21.63
N PHE A 500 35.60 28.29 20.60
CA PHE A 500 36.89 28.90 20.32
C PHE A 500 36.72 30.17 19.49
N LYS A 501 37.62 31.13 19.67
CA LYS A 501 37.69 32.33 18.83
C LYS A 501 37.83 31.94 17.36
N ASP A 502 37.15 32.65 16.47
CA ASP A 502 37.08 32.34 15.03
C ASP A 502 38.45 32.27 14.33
N THR A 503 39.45 32.95 14.88
CA THR A 503 40.83 32.98 14.37
C THR A 503 41.72 31.89 14.95
N TYR A 504 41.22 31.09 15.90
CA TYR A 504 41.99 30.02 16.52
C TYR A 504 41.96 28.76 15.65
N GLU A 505 43.15 28.29 15.27
CA GLU A 505 43.30 27.07 14.47
C GLU A 505 43.35 25.84 15.38
N HIS A 506 42.45 24.90 15.13
CA HIS A 506 42.46 23.58 15.76
C HIS A 506 43.81 22.87 15.50
N LYS A 507 44.50 22.46 16.56
CA LYS A 507 45.80 21.76 16.50
C LYS A 507 45.71 20.23 16.44
N GLY A 508 44.52 19.67 16.63
CA GLY A 508 44.26 18.24 16.53
C GLY A 508 43.69 17.83 15.17
N THR A 509 43.18 16.62 15.11
CA THR A 509 42.42 16.07 13.99
C THR A 509 40.92 16.34 14.17
N GLU A 510 40.14 16.16 13.11
CA GLU A 510 38.67 16.22 13.16
C GLU A 510 38.02 15.19 14.10
N LEU A 511 38.79 14.23 14.61
CA LEU A 511 38.31 13.22 15.54
C LEU A 511 38.41 13.65 17.01
N ASP A 512 39.26 14.62 17.32
CA ASP A 512 39.57 15.08 18.67
C ASP A 512 38.48 16.00 19.23
N ASP A 513 38.25 15.93 20.55
CA ASP A 513 37.21 16.69 21.27
C ASP A 513 37.73 18.00 21.89
N CYS A 514 38.88 18.46 21.41
CA CYS A 514 39.56 19.70 21.82
C CYS A 514 39.90 19.79 23.33
N ARG A 515 39.80 18.69 24.10
CA ARG A 515 40.14 18.69 25.55
C ARG A 515 41.62 18.79 25.84
N VAL A 516 42.44 18.21 24.98
CA VAL A 516 43.90 18.11 25.19
C VAL A 516 44.69 18.84 24.11
N CYS A 517 44.16 18.87 22.88
CA CYS A 517 44.87 19.43 21.74
C CYS A 517 44.70 20.95 21.57
N CYS A 518 43.76 21.59 22.26
CA CYS A 518 43.46 23.02 22.08
C CYS A 518 43.68 23.82 23.37
N ASP A 519 44.06 25.09 23.20
CA ASP A 519 44.38 26.02 24.28
C ASP A 519 43.11 26.65 24.84
N ALA A 520 42.87 26.44 26.14
CA ALA A 520 41.67 26.93 26.82
C ALA A 520 41.60 28.46 26.90
N ASP A 521 42.73 29.17 26.78
CA ASP A 521 42.78 30.64 26.81
C ASP A 521 42.09 31.30 25.60
N TYR A 522 41.80 30.52 24.56
CA TYR A 522 41.09 30.96 23.35
C TYR A 522 39.60 30.60 23.36
N ILE A 523 39.09 30.08 24.48
CA ILE A 523 37.68 29.75 24.67
C ILE A 523 36.92 31.00 25.15
N ASP A 524 35.85 31.35 24.45
CA ASP A 524 34.82 32.29 24.92
C ASP A 524 33.71 31.47 25.63
N SER A 525 33.77 31.40 26.95
CA SER A 525 32.80 30.63 27.74
C SER A 525 31.39 31.23 27.66
N ARG A 526 30.36 30.47 28.07
CA ARG A 526 28.98 31.01 28.17
C ARG A 526 28.90 32.26 29.06
N SER A 527 29.71 32.35 30.11
CA SER A 527 29.78 33.53 30.98
C SER A 527 30.40 34.72 30.28
N ASP A 528 31.45 34.52 29.47
CA ASP A 528 32.14 35.60 28.74
C ASP A 528 31.25 36.22 27.66
N ARG A 529 30.35 35.41 27.08
CA ARG A 529 29.35 35.84 26.09
C ARG A 529 28.13 36.54 26.71
N GLY A 530 28.04 36.60 28.04
CA GLY A 530 27.01 37.33 28.78
C GLY A 530 25.68 36.59 28.97
N ALA A 531 24.68 37.31 29.47
CA ALA A 531 23.38 36.74 29.85
C ALA A 531 22.66 36.03 28.69
N GLY A 532 22.88 36.48 27.45
CA GLY A 532 22.31 35.88 26.24
C GLY A 532 22.76 34.43 26.01
N ALA A 533 23.96 34.05 26.46
CA ALA A 533 24.52 32.70 26.34
C ALA A 533 24.39 31.87 27.63
N THR A 534 23.94 32.46 28.74
CA THR A 534 23.76 31.74 30.00
C THR A 534 22.41 31.03 30.04
N ARG A 535 22.40 29.74 30.38
CA ARG A 535 21.21 28.89 30.49
C ARG A 535 21.29 28.01 31.73
N LEU A 536 20.15 27.65 32.30
CA LEU A 536 20.08 26.56 33.28
C LEU A 536 20.25 25.22 32.55
N VAL A 537 20.71 24.21 33.28
CA VAL A 537 20.79 22.84 32.77
C VAL A 537 19.41 22.39 32.28
N ASP A 538 19.35 21.72 31.13
CA ASP A 538 18.10 21.24 30.52
C ASP A 538 17.11 22.35 30.09
N THR A 539 17.58 23.57 29.84
CA THR A 539 16.73 24.68 29.35
C THR A 539 17.20 25.25 28.01
N PRO A 540 17.12 24.47 26.91
CA PRO A 540 17.67 24.86 25.60
C PRO A 540 16.80 25.89 24.87
N SER A 541 17.34 27.04 24.49
CA SER A 541 16.57 28.06 23.74
C SER A 541 16.15 27.59 22.34
N VAL A 542 15.04 28.13 21.84
CA VAL A 542 14.59 27.93 20.45
C VAL A 542 14.83 29.18 19.61
N HIS A 543 15.49 28.99 18.47
CA HIS A 543 15.92 30.03 17.54
C HIS A 543 15.24 29.83 16.20
N PHE A 544 14.83 30.92 15.55
CA PHE A 544 14.08 30.89 14.29
C PHE A 544 14.82 31.67 13.21
N GLY A 545 15.22 31.00 12.13
CA GLY A 545 15.93 31.66 11.04
C GLY A 545 16.34 30.75 9.89
N ASN A 546 17.21 31.28 9.03
CA ASN A 546 17.69 30.58 7.85
C ASN A 546 18.71 29.50 8.24
N ILE A 547 18.55 28.30 7.69
CA ILE A 547 19.46 27.17 7.86
C ILE A 547 20.25 26.99 6.55
N ALA A 548 21.58 26.94 6.64
CA ALA A 548 22.46 26.65 5.52
C ALA A 548 22.56 25.13 5.29
N SER A 549 22.22 24.67 4.09
CA SER A 549 22.20 23.27 3.70
C SER A 549 23.18 22.98 2.55
N SER A 550 23.96 21.90 2.65
CA SER A 550 24.97 21.55 1.64
C SER A 550 25.40 20.08 1.73
N ASN A 551 25.93 19.51 0.64
CA ASN A 551 26.64 18.22 0.70
C ASN A 551 28.06 18.33 1.28
N GLN A 552 28.54 19.55 1.57
CA GLN A 552 29.85 19.82 2.15
C GLN A 552 29.72 20.20 3.63
N LEU A 553 30.54 19.58 4.48
CA LEU A 553 30.57 19.90 5.90
C LEU A 553 31.24 21.27 6.14
N GLN A 554 30.52 22.17 6.81
CA GLN A 554 31.08 23.47 7.22
C GLN A 554 32.00 23.30 8.43
N ILE A 555 33.31 23.57 8.25
CA ILE A 555 34.33 23.50 9.32
C ILE A 555 35.18 24.78 9.43
N SER A 556 34.93 25.80 8.60
CA SER A 556 35.66 27.06 8.64
C SER A 556 34.84 28.13 9.37
N ALA A 557 35.32 28.61 10.52
CA ALA A 557 34.68 29.69 11.26
C ALA A 557 34.59 30.98 10.43
N ILE A 558 35.60 31.26 9.60
CA ILE A 558 35.65 32.42 8.70
C ILE A 558 34.53 32.33 7.65
N GLU A 559 34.40 31.19 6.97
CA GLU A 559 33.35 31.00 5.96
C GLU A 559 31.95 30.97 6.58
N ARG A 560 31.80 30.38 7.79
CA ARG A 560 30.57 30.40 8.57
C ARG A 560 30.12 31.84 8.83
N GLU A 561 31.02 32.70 9.29
CA GLU A 561 30.73 34.11 9.58
C GLU A 561 30.46 34.92 8.30
N ARG A 562 31.14 34.60 7.20
CA ARG A 562 30.84 35.20 5.88
C ARG A 562 29.40 34.88 5.46
N LEU A 563 29.01 33.61 5.48
CA LEU A 563 27.66 33.16 5.11
C LEU A 563 26.59 33.74 6.03
N ARG A 564 26.86 33.84 7.34
CA ARG A 564 25.98 34.52 8.29
C ARG A 564 25.73 35.98 7.88
N LYS A 565 26.78 36.74 7.53
CA LYS A 565 26.65 38.14 7.12
C LYS A 565 25.92 38.29 5.78
N GLU A 566 26.25 37.44 4.81
CA GLU A 566 25.70 37.52 3.44
C GLU A 566 24.24 37.03 3.36
N HIS A 567 23.84 36.08 4.20
CA HIS A 567 22.56 35.36 4.04
C HIS A 567 21.70 35.22 5.31
N ASP A 568 22.14 35.79 6.43
CA ASP A 568 21.44 35.72 7.73
C ASP A 568 21.15 34.26 8.17
N VAL A 569 22.06 33.34 7.82
CA VAL A 569 22.00 31.93 8.26
C VAL A 569 22.46 31.81 9.70
N ILE A 570 21.84 30.89 10.45
CA ILE A 570 22.07 30.75 11.90
C ILE A 570 22.51 29.33 12.31
N CYS A 571 22.46 28.35 11.39
CA CYS A 571 23.10 27.04 11.56
C CYS A 571 23.37 26.37 10.20
N PHE A 572 24.13 25.28 10.23
CA PHE A 572 24.63 24.53 9.09
C PHE A 572 24.34 23.03 9.23
N GLU A 573 23.76 22.43 8.19
CA GLU A 573 23.41 21.01 8.11
C GLU A 573 23.53 20.48 6.66
N MET A 574 23.21 19.20 6.44
CA MET A 574 23.55 18.51 5.19
C MET A 574 22.38 17.79 4.49
N GLU A 575 21.12 18.12 4.77
CA GLU A 575 19.98 17.38 4.19
C GLU A 575 18.82 18.24 3.69
N ALA A 576 18.51 19.35 4.38
CA ALA A 576 17.25 20.08 4.26
C ALA A 576 16.89 20.50 2.84
N ALA A 577 17.85 21.04 2.09
CA ALA A 577 17.58 21.54 0.75
C ALA A 577 17.04 20.45 -0.18
N GLY A 578 17.51 19.20 -0.05
CA GLY A 578 17.04 18.09 -0.88
C GLY A 578 15.58 17.70 -0.61
N VAL A 579 15.09 17.90 0.62
CA VAL A 579 13.70 17.58 0.99
C VAL A 579 12.77 18.76 0.71
N MET A 580 13.18 19.98 1.08
CA MET A 580 12.36 21.20 0.91
C MET A 580 12.16 21.62 -0.54
N ASP A 581 13.03 21.21 -1.47
CA ASP A 581 12.84 21.48 -2.90
C ASP A 581 11.57 20.84 -3.47
N GLU A 582 11.10 19.72 -2.92
CA GLU A 582 9.97 18.95 -3.48
C GLU A 582 8.82 18.73 -2.50
N TYR A 583 9.09 18.70 -1.18
CA TYR A 583 8.08 18.30 -0.19
C TYR A 583 7.79 19.38 0.85
N PRO A 584 6.51 19.55 1.27
CA PRO A 584 6.12 20.37 2.41
C PRO A 584 6.86 19.93 3.68
N CYS A 585 7.78 20.76 4.16
CA CYS A 585 8.70 20.37 5.24
C CYS A 585 8.98 21.53 6.20
N VAL A 586 9.24 21.20 7.46
CA VAL A 586 9.88 22.09 8.43
C VAL A 586 11.11 21.39 8.99
N VAL A 587 12.19 22.15 9.17
CA VAL A 587 13.49 21.63 9.59
C VAL A 587 13.74 22.07 11.03
N VAL A 588 14.12 21.12 11.87
CA VAL A 588 14.40 21.31 13.29
C VAL A 588 15.78 20.74 13.60
N ARG A 589 16.69 21.58 14.09
CA ARG A 589 18.09 21.22 14.30
C ARG A 589 18.55 21.54 15.71
N GLY A 590 18.98 20.52 16.45
CA GLY A 590 19.68 20.70 17.72
C GLY A 590 21.14 21.04 17.47
N ILE A 591 21.67 22.01 18.20
CA ILE A 591 23.03 22.49 17.97
C ILE A 591 24.04 21.65 18.76
N CYS A 592 24.92 20.92 18.05
CA CYS A 592 25.91 20.04 18.67
C CYS A 592 27.37 20.50 18.50
N ASP A 593 27.64 21.41 17.56
CA ASP A 593 28.92 22.10 17.41
C ASP A 593 28.68 23.53 16.88
N TYR A 594 29.75 24.28 16.58
CA TYR A 594 29.65 25.66 16.09
C TYR A 594 29.98 25.80 14.60
N ALA A 595 29.83 24.75 13.79
CA ALA A 595 30.15 24.76 12.35
C ALA A 595 31.59 25.27 12.07
N ASP A 596 32.53 24.88 12.92
CA ASP A 596 33.96 25.11 12.78
C ASP A 596 34.73 23.78 12.89
N SER A 597 36.05 23.89 12.99
CA SER A 597 36.96 22.76 13.08
C SER A 597 36.98 22.09 14.46
N HIS A 598 36.35 22.69 15.49
CA HIS A 598 36.32 22.19 16.86
C HIS A 598 35.06 21.34 17.08
N LYS A 599 35.18 20.03 16.86
CA LYS A 599 34.05 19.10 16.99
C LYS A 599 33.71 18.81 18.45
N ASN A 600 32.42 18.79 18.77
CA ASN A 600 31.94 18.54 20.12
C ASN A 600 30.98 17.34 20.18
N LYS A 601 31.52 16.14 19.92
CA LYS A 601 30.75 14.89 19.80
C LYS A 601 29.92 14.56 21.04
N GLY A 602 30.35 14.99 22.22
CA GLY A 602 29.61 14.79 23.48
C GLY A 602 28.23 15.44 23.51
N TRP A 603 27.96 16.43 22.65
CA TRP A 603 26.67 17.11 22.58
C TRP A 603 25.67 16.49 21.60
N GLN A 604 26.08 15.56 20.73
CA GLN A 604 25.23 15.10 19.62
C GLN A 604 23.93 14.44 20.09
N ASN A 605 24.01 13.53 21.07
CA ASN A 605 22.82 12.86 21.61
C ASN A 605 21.88 13.85 22.33
N TYR A 606 22.45 14.73 23.15
CA TYR A 606 21.67 15.76 23.83
C TYR A 606 20.99 16.72 22.83
N ALA A 607 21.72 17.23 21.86
CA ALA A 607 21.19 18.09 20.80
C ALA A 607 20.11 17.38 19.96
N ALA A 608 20.29 16.10 19.63
CA ALA A 608 19.26 15.33 18.94
C ALA A 608 17.98 15.21 19.80
N ALA A 609 18.13 15.03 21.11
CA ALA A 609 17.01 14.99 22.04
C ALA A 609 16.28 16.33 22.15
N THR A 610 17.00 17.46 22.22
CA THR A 610 16.36 18.79 22.29
C THR A 610 15.58 19.10 21.00
N ALA A 611 16.13 18.73 19.85
CA ALA A 611 15.45 18.84 18.56
C ALA A 611 14.18 17.97 18.50
N ALA A 612 14.27 16.70 18.90
CA ALA A 612 13.14 15.78 18.93
C ALA A 612 12.06 16.23 19.92
N ALA A 613 12.45 16.74 21.08
CA ALA A 613 11.52 17.29 22.07
C ALA A 613 10.77 18.52 21.54
N TYR A 614 11.46 19.43 20.85
CA TYR A 614 10.80 20.55 20.16
C TYR A 614 9.84 20.04 19.07
N ALA A 615 10.25 19.08 18.25
CA ALA A 615 9.40 18.54 17.19
C ALA A 615 8.12 17.89 17.74
N LYS A 616 8.20 17.19 18.88
CA LYS A 616 7.04 16.66 19.60
C LYS A 616 6.08 17.78 20.02
N GLU A 617 6.61 18.85 20.59
CA GLU A 617 5.84 20.03 21.01
C GLU A 617 5.25 20.82 19.83
N LEU A 618 5.92 20.84 18.68
CA LEU A 618 5.37 21.45 17.47
C LEU A 618 4.16 20.66 16.97
N LEU A 619 4.26 19.32 16.97
CA LEU A 619 3.16 18.45 16.54
C LEU A 619 1.91 18.60 17.42
N SER A 620 2.05 18.83 18.73
CA SER A 620 0.88 19.05 19.61
C SER A 620 0.09 20.32 19.27
N ARG A 621 0.70 21.26 18.53
CA ARG A 621 0.11 22.54 18.10
C ARG A 621 -0.42 22.52 16.66
N ILE A 622 -0.10 21.47 15.90
CA ILE A 622 -0.63 21.29 14.55
C ILE A 622 -1.98 20.56 14.67
N PRO A 623 -3.08 21.08 14.11
CA PRO A 623 -4.33 20.34 14.04
C PRO A 623 -4.13 19.02 13.30
N ALA A 624 -4.50 17.90 13.94
CA ALA A 624 -4.65 16.64 13.21
C ALA A 624 -5.74 16.84 12.14
N ALA A 625 -5.50 16.36 10.93
CA ALA A 625 -6.57 16.31 9.94
C ALA A 625 -7.67 15.40 10.49
N ASP A 626 -8.88 15.94 10.58
CA ASP A 626 -10.06 15.12 10.64
C ASP A 626 -10.10 14.30 9.34
N THR A 627 -9.77 13.01 9.43
CA THR A 627 -9.91 12.06 8.31
C THR A 627 -11.38 11.86 7.89
N THR A 628 -12.30 12.66 8.44
CA THR A 628 -13.73 12.71 8.12
C THR A 628 -14.09 13.74 7.06
N SER A 629 -13.18 14.61 6.60
CA SER A 629 -13.46 15.42 5.41
C SER A 629 -13.14 14.60 4.16
N SER A 630 -14.19 14.11 3.51
CA SER A 630 -14.19 13.66 2.11
C SER A 630 -13.20 14.47 1.28
N ALA A 631 -12.37 13.77 0.50
CA ALA A 631 -11.46 14.37 -0.47
C ALA A 631 -12.13 15.55 -1.21
N PRO A 632 -11.47 16.71 -1.35
CA PRO A 632 -11.91 17.66 -2.36
C PRO A 632 -11.83 16.92 -3.70
N SER A 633 -12.95 16.88 -4.40
CA SER A 633 -13.02 16.42 -5.78
C SER A 633 -11.88 17.07 -6.56
N ILE A 634 -10.97 16.24 -7.08
CA ILE A 634 -9.96 16.68 -8.04
C ILE A 634 -10.74 17.24 -9.23
N GLU A 635 -10.85 18.56 -9.32
CA GLU A 635 -11.06 19.21 -10.61
C GLU A 635 -9.87 18.82 -11.48
N ARG A 636 -10.13 17.92 -12.44
CA ARG A 636 -9.17 17.61 -13.50
C ARG A 636 -8.94 18.90 -14.28
N SER A 637 -7.85 19.60 -13.97
CA SER A 637 -7.28 20.57 -14.89
C SER A 637 -6.97 19.83 -16.19
N THR A 638 -7.66 20.24 -17.25
CA THR A 638 -7.49 19.67 -18.59
C THR A 638 -6.19 20.24 -19.16
N LEU A 639 -5.06 19.60 -18.85
CA LEU A 639 -3.84 19.83 -19.61
C LEU A 639 -3.93 18.99 -20.90
N GLN A 640 -4.16 19.70 -22.00
CA GLN A 640 -3.93 19.22 -23.36
C GLN A 640 -2.54 18.58 -23.45
N GLN A 641 -2.49 17.26 -23.59
CA GLN A 641 -1.37 16.60 -24.25
C GLN A 641 -1.68 16.52 -25.74
N SER A 642 -0.84 17.19 -26.51
CA SER A 642 -0.67 16.99 -27.94
C SER A 642 -0.25 15.54 -28.21
N ALA A 643 -1.21 14.69 -28.54
CA ALA A 643 -0.96 13.47 -29.29
C ALA A 643 -1.20 13.78 -30.77
N GLY A 644 -0.14 13.76 -31.56
CA GLY A 644 -0.25 13.78 -33.01
C GLY A 644 -1.09 12.59 -33.47
N THR A 645 -2.27 12.88 -34.00
CA THR A 645 -3.02 11.93 -34.84
C THR A 645 -3.28 12.61 -36.16
N THR A 646 -2.54 12.16 -37.17
CA THR A 646 -2.73 12.45 -38.58
C THR A 646 -4.17 12.10 -38.95
N ASN A 647 -4.98 13.08 -39.31
CA ASN A 647 -6.19 12.87 -40.08
C ASN A 647 -6.29 13.94 -41.16
N MET A 648 -5.97 13.54 -42.39
CA MET A 648 -6.33 14.25 -43.60
C MET A 648 -7.84 14.48 -43.66
N ARG A 649 -8.29 15.70 -43.98
CA ARG A 649 -9.44 15.90 -44.89
C ARG A 649 -9.52 17.31 -45.47
N PHE A 650 -9.96 17.31 -46.72
CA PHE A 650 -10.10 18.40 -47.67
C PHE A 650 -11.15 19.45 -47.29
N GLY A 651 -10.99 20.67 -47.81
CA GLY A 651 -12.12 21.51 -48.26
C GLY A 651 -12.28 22.86 -47.57
N ASN A 652 -12.31 23.90 -48.39
CA ASN A 652 -12.42 25.32 -48.05
C ASN A 652 -13.81 25.76 -47.56
N ASN A 653 -13.80 26.93 -46.91
CA ASN A 653 -14.89 27.91 -46.74
C ASN A 653 -16.10 27.47 -45.91
N GLU A 654 -16.30 28.09 -44.75
CA GLU A 654 -17.24 29.21 -44.56
C GLU A 654 -17.21 29.70 -43.10
N ARG A 655 -17.47 31.00 -42.91
CA ARG A 655 -17.52 31.67 -41.60
C ARG A 655 -18.79 31.25 -40.83
N GLY A 656 -18.67 30.92 -39.55
CA GLY A 656 -19.80 30.69 -38.66
C GLY A 656 -19.45 30.98 -37.20
N VAL A 657 -20.32 31.72 -36.51
CA VAL A 657 -20.11 32.35 -35.20
C VAL A 657 -20.19 31.36 -34.04
N GLN A 658 -19.34 31.55 -33.03
CA GLN A 658 -19.32 30.80 -31.77
C GLN A 658 -20.48 31.22 -30.84
N GLY A 659 -21.41 30.32 -30.57
CA GLY A 659 -22.40 30.45 -29.49
C GLY A 659 -21.82 29.93 -28.16
N ARG A 660 -21.89 30.76 -27.10
CA ARG A 660 -21.52 30.41 -25.72
C ARG A 660 -22.68 29.75 -24.97
N ASP A 661 -22.31 29.08 -23.88
CA ASP A 661 -23.12 28.28 -22.96
C ASP A 661 -24.44 28.94 -22.52
N ILE A 662 -25.50 28.13 -22.52
CA ILE A 662 -26.79 28.43 -21.89
C ILE A 662 -26.84 27.68 -20.56
N HIS A 663 -26.87 28.41 -19.45
CA HIS A 663 -27.21 27.86 -18.13
C HIS A 663 -28.71 28.05 -17.87
N GLY A 664 -29.44 26.94 -17.74
CA GLY A 664 -30.86 26.97 -17.35
C GLY A 664 -31.46 25.57 -17.22
N SER A 665 -32.15 25.35 -16.10
CA SER A 665 -32.78 24.11 -15.67
C SER A 665 -33.90 23.67 -16.63
N ILE A 666 -33.74 22.51 -17.28
CA ILE A 666 -34.79 21.94 -18.13
C ILE A 666 -35.81 21.21 -17.23
N HIS A 667 -37.05 21.69 -17.23
CA HIS A 667 -38.22 20.89 -16.87
C HIS A 667 -38.79 20.27 -18.16
N ILE A 668 -39.00 18.96 -18.13
CA ILE A 668 -39.51 18.18 -19.26
C ILE A 668 -41.04 18.28 -19.29
N GLY A 669 -41.58 18.66 -20.44
CA GLY A 669 -42.96 18.42 -20.87
C GLY A 669 -42.94 17.70 -22.20
#